data_AF-A0A7S0PT09-F1
#
_entry.id   AF-A0A7S0PT09-F1
#
_cell.length_a   1.000
_cell.length_b   1.000
_cell.length_c   1.000
_cell.angle_alpha   90.00
_cell.angle_beta   90.00
_cell.angle_gamma   90.00
#
_symmetry.space_group_name_H-M   'P 1'
#
loop_
_entity.id
_entity.type
_entity.pdbx_description
1 polymer ?
#
loop_
_entity_poly.entity_id
_entity_poly.type
_entity_poly.pdbx_seq_one_letter_code
_entity_poly.pdbx_strand_id
1 'polypeptide(L)'
;GKFTELPGISTERKAKTPATAFGEEQEEHLVLIRDGELLRGVLDKAAFGSTDFSLIHAVYEAYGPNKAGLLLNAFGRLFTAHLQYYSGHSCRMEDLVLTPEADNERRNLVQRSYNLGARAAKAWADSEGGKVQIESVGDKPDADKPLKPHEAAATAAKIGTLLSGSEGPTNFANLDSYMQSQINPLASDIIKACLPNGLAVPFPKNTFGLMVTTGAKGSTVNQSQVSCALGQQALEGRRVPRMSSGRTLPSFQPYEPTPRADGFIADRFLTGVRPQEYYFHCMAGREGLVDTAVKTSRSGYLQRCLVKHLEELKVCYDHTVRNGESGVVQFLYGEDGLDTTKAPYLDCTDKSFEYMARNQKALKRNNPSLPNADLNLAAGDSSRLKALENNAPNLVEKGSFVRARKLRQGSRWSRGLLCRGWFDAIITKKHRNGEFDLEYIKDKSSVKNVPLKVDFGRSGDGISPVSTVCTIIMPATPDPILGTPKRASGQYRIGSSGSCVSEKVAGAAMDAIQYNGKVRSANESTGATREDFTKLVASKYGAALCAPGEAVGSIAAQSVGEPSTQMTLNTFHLAGSGANVTLGIPRLREIIMTASKTLKTPTMSVPLHSNVSDKEALKLTRFFTRLTLIEVIASQNGVTVREELRKDETGNWLRAYSVIFKLHPAERIKEAFGLSLDDIAKVVSSTFANKFKDVVSKELRRAAADSGEGGAVDLGFEGSGVMLSPKRRQSNKKKQSVEIEDDSDDEDEEEAGEEDGVMGARLGHQKEMDSYGNMDDDDKKVAAGAA
;
A
#
# COMPACT_ATOMS: atom_id res chain seq x y z
N GLY A 1 -39.24 -14.01 -38.69
CA GLY A 1 -38.02 -13.38 -39.25
C GLY A 1 -36.84 -14.22 -38.81
N LYS A 2 -36.03 -14.71 -39.76
CA LYS A 2 -34.95 -15.68 -39.54
C LYS A 2 -34.05 -15.23 -38.38
N PHE A 3 -34.02 -16.01 -37.29
CA PHE A 3 -32.91 -15.98 -36.34
C PHE A 3 -31.65 -16.26 -37.16
N THR A 4 -30.85 -15.24 -37.45
CA THR A 4 -29.51 -15.47 -38.01
C THR A 4 -28.76 -16.26 -36.94
N GLU A 5 -28.41 -17.51 -37.22
CA GLU A 5 -27.67 -18.40 -36.31
C GLU A 5 -26.44 -17.63 -35.80
N LEU A 6 -26.50 -17.25 -34.52
CA LEU A 6 -25.34 -16.65 -33.87
C LEU A 6 -24.32 -17.77 -33.68
N PRO A 7 -23.04 -17.56 -34.01
CA PRO A 7 -22.02 -18.57 -33.77
C PRO A 7 -21.97 -18.85 -32.27
N GLY A 8 -21.87 -20.11 -31.86
CA GLY A 8 -21.79 -20.49 -30.46
C GLY A 8 -20.61 -19.84 -29.73
N ILE A 9 -20.78 -19.58 -28.43
CA ILE A 9 -19.73 -19.00 -27.59
C ILE A 9 -18.90 -20.10 -26.94
N SER A 10 -17.59 -19.91 -26.89
CA SER A 10 -16.63 -20.83 -26.28
C SER A 10 -15.85 -20.14 -25.17
N THR A 11 -16.03 -20.55 -23.92
CA THR A 11 -15.36 -19.95 -22.76
C THR A 11 -15.00 -20.99 -21.70
N GLU A 12 -13.93 -20.74 -20.96
CA GLU A 12 -13.47 -21.54 -19.83
C GLU A 12 -13.33 -20.66 -18.59
N ARG A 13 -13.94 -21.07 -17.49
CA ARG A 13 -13.87 -20.33 -16.22
C ARG A 13 -13.80 -21.26 -15.02
N LYS A 14 -13.37 -20.69 -13.89
CA LYS A 14 -13.47 -21.35 -12.59
C LYS A 14 -14.71 -20.83 -11.85
N ALA A 15 -15.49 -21.74 -11.31
CA ALA A 15 -16.53 -21.45 -10.34
C ALA A 15 -15.90 -20.99 -9.01
N LYS A 16 -16.66 -20.28 -8.18
CA LYS A 16 -16.32 -20.06 -6.77
C LYS A 16 -16.41 -21.34 -5.94
N THR A 17 -17.28 -22.25 -6.37
CA THR A 17 -17.45 -23.56 -5.75
C THR A 17 -16.12 -24.33 -5.79
N PRO A 18 -15.61 -24.84 -4.64
CA PRO A 18 -14.30 -25.47 -4.57
C PRO A 18 -14.30 -26.83 -5.27
N ALA A 19 -13.12 -27.26 -5.72
CA ALA A 19 -12.95 -28.52 -6.44
C ALA A 19 -13.41 -29.76 -5.65
N THR A 20 -13.25 -29.73 -4.32
CA THR A 20 -13.63 -30.82 -3.41
C THR A 20 -15.14 -30.90 -3.14
N ALA A 21 -15.92 -29.88 -3.53
CA ALA A 21 -17.33 -29.78 -3.17
C ALA A 21 -18.17 -30.96 -3.67
N PHE A 22 -17.92 -31.42 -4.90
CA PHE A 22 -18.60 -32.55 -5.51
C PHE A 22 -17.69 -33.80 -5.64
N GLY A 23 -16.53 -33.79 -4.97
CA GLY A 23 -15.46 -34.78 -5.15
C GLY A 23 -14.43 -34.37 -6.20
N GLU A 24 -13.16 -34.67 -5.95
CA GLU A 24 -12.03 -34.20 -6.78
C GLU A 24 -12.08 -34.71 -8.22
N GLU A 25 -12.63 -35.91 -8.44
CA GLU A 25 -12.71 -36.55 -9.76
C GLU A 25 -13.72 -35.86 -10.71
N GLN A 26 -14.73 -35.16 -10.18
CA GLN A 26 -15.79 -34.58 -10.99
C GLN A 26 -15.37 -33.24 -11.65
N GLU A 27 -14.38 -32.55 -11.08
CA GLU A 27 -13.91 -31.21 -11.46
C GLU A 27 -15.02 -30.20 -11.82
N GLU A 28 -16.15 -30.23 -11.12
CA GLU A 28 -17.31 -29.32 -11.33
C GLU A 28 -16.98 -27.84 -11.09
N HIS A 29 -15.82 -27.55 -10.50
CA HIS A 29 -15.30 -26.20 -10.35
C HIS A 29 -14.81 -25.59 -11.68
N LEU A 30 -14.61 -26.39 -12.74
CA LEU A 30 -14.22 -25.94 -14.07
C LEU A 30 -15.45 -25.82 -14.97
N VAL A 31 -15.86 -24.60 -15.25
CA VAL A 31 -16.97 -24.28 -16.15
C VAL A 31 -16.45 -24.25 -17.58
N LEU A 32 -16.86 -25.23 -18.37
CA LEU A 32 -16.49 -25.38 -19.78
C LEU A 32 -17.72 -25.18 -20.65
N ILE A 33 -17.69 -24.11 -21.45
CA ILE A 33 -18.71 -23.85 -22.47
C ILE A 33 -18.04 -23.91 -23.84
N ARG A 34 -18.63 -24.67 -24.75
CA ARG A 34 -18.15 -24.85 -26.12
C ARG A 34 -19.30 -24.70 -27.10
N ASP A 35 -19.11 -23.81 -28.06
CA ASP A 35 -20.06 -23.53 -29.12
C ASP A 35 -21.51 -23.32 -28.61
N GLY A 36 -21.65 -22.70 -27.45
CA GLY A 36 -22.93 -22.40 -26.81
C GLY A 36 -23.47 -23.49 -25.88
N GLU A 37 -22.81 -24.63 -25.76
CA GLU A 37 -23.20 -25.74 -24.89
C GLU A 37 -22.37 -25.76 -23.60
N LEU A 38 -23.04 -25.89 -22.46
CA LEU A 38 -22.39 -26.12 -21.16
C LEU A 38 -22.01 -27.59 -21.05
N LEU A 39 -20.73 -27.91 -21.21
CA LEU A 39 -20.22 -29.28 -21.21
C LEU A 39 -19.86 -29.77 -19.81
N ARG A 40 -19.40 -28.86 -18.94
CA ARG A 40 -18.93 -29.18 -17.59
C ARG A 40 -19.07 -27.98 -16.66
N GLY A 41 -19.28 -28.26 -15.38
CA GLY A 41 -19.12 -27.31 -14.30
C GLY A 41 -20.42 -26.65 -13.86
N VAL A 42 -20.44 -26.26 -12.58
CA VAL A 42 -21.59 -25.58 -11.98
C VAL A 42 -21.55 -24.08 -12.26
N LEU A 43 -22.71 -23.51 -12.58
CA LEU A 43 -22.86 -22.06 -12.72
C LEU A 43 -23.18 -21.44 -11.35
N ASP A 44 -22.27 -20.62 -10.84
CA ASP A 44 -22.45 -19.88 -9.59
C ASP A 44 -22.30 -18.36 -9.80
N LYS A 45 -22.10 -17.61 -8.70
CA LYS A 45 -21.92 -16.16 -8.77
C LYS A 45 -20.78 -15.72 -9.70
N ALA A 46 -19.77 -16.56 -9.97
CA ALA A 46 -18.73 -16.22 -10.95
C ALA A 46 -19.20 -16.29 -12.41
N ALA A 47 -20.25 -17.06 -12.69
CA ALA A 47 -20.77 -17.21 -14.05
C ALA A 47 -21.72 -16.08 -14.44
N PHE A 48 -22.61 -15.64 -13.54
CA PHE A 48 -23.64 -14.65 -13.85
C PHE A 48 -23.75 -13.50 -12.84
N GLY A 49 -22.86 -13.43 -11.86
CA GLY A 49 -22.77 -12.27 -10.97
C GLY A 49 -21.94 -11.13 -11.58
N SER A 50 -21.77 -10.07 -10.80
CA SER A 50 -20.87 -8.94 -11.09
C SER A 50 -19.39 -9.31 -10.86
N THR A 51 -18.93 -10.36 -11.54
CA THR A 51 -17.54 -10.83 -11.50
C THR A 51 -16.88 -10.58 -12.84
N ASP A 52 -15.63 -10.12 -12.79
CA ASP A 52 -14.85 -9.84 -14.00
C ASP A 52 -14.73 -11.07 -14.87
N PHE A 53 -14.94 -10.84 -16.16
CA PHE A 53 -15.07 -11.91 -17.12
C PHE A 53 -16.08 -12.96 -16.56
N SER A 54 -17.36 -12.64 -16.49
CA SER A 54 -18.40 -13.64 -16.26
C SER A 54 -18.84 -14.26 -17.60
N LEU A 55 -19.72 -15.26 -17.58
CA LEU A 55 -20.39 -15.72 -18.81
C LEU A 55 -21.18 -14.57 -19.45
N ILE A 56 -21.81 -13.73 -18.63
CA ILE A 56 -22.53 -12.54 -19.11
C ILE A 56 -21.57 -11.56 -19.79
N HIS A 57 -20.41 -11.29 -19.20
CA HIS A 57 -19.41 -10.41 -19.82
C HIS A 57 -18.87 -10.99 -21.13
N ALA A 58 -18.72 -12.32 -21.22
CA ALA A 58 -18.34 -12.98 -22.47
C ALA A 58 -19.40 -12.75 -23.56
N VAL A 59 -20.68 -12.94 -23.22
CA VAL A 59 -21.81 -12.71 -24.14
C VAL A 59 -21.95 -11.23 -24.50
N TYR A 60 -21.69 -10.32 -23.54
CA TYR A 60 -21.65 -8.88 -23.77
C TYR A 60 -20.58 -8.51 -24.80
N GLU A 61 -19.38 -9.07 -24.66
CA GLU A 61 -18.27 -8.84 -25.58
C GLU A 61 -18.55 -9.45 -26.97
N ALA A 62 -19.06 -10.68 -27.02
CA ALA A 62 -19.30 -11.42 -28.27
C ALA A 62 -20.51 -10.92 -29.06
N TYR A 63 -21.60 -10.50 -28.40
CA TYR A 63 -22.88 -10.18 -29.07
C TYR A 63 -23.49 -8.84 -28.68
N GLY A 64 -22.85 -8.08 -27.80
CA GLY A 64 -23.27 -6.75 -27.38
C GLY A 64 -24.25 -6.74 -26.18
N PRO A 65 -24.57 -5.52 -25.69
CA PRO A 65 -25.35 -5.30 -24.47
C PRO A 65 -26.76 -5.92 -24.51
N ASN A 66 -27.44 -5.80 -25.65
CA ASN A 66 -28.83 -6.26 -25.79
C ASN A 66 -28.97 -7.77 -25.59
N LYS A 67 -27.99 -8.54 -26.07
CA LYS A 67 -28.00 -10.01 -25.94
C LYS A 67 -27.59 -10.45 -24.54
N ALA A 68 -26.64 -9.78 -23.91
CA ALA A 68 -26.30 -10.00 -22.51
C ALA A 68 -27.49 -9.74 -21.58
N GLY A 69 -28.24 -8.64 -21.80
CA GLY A 69 -29.46 -8.33 -21.05
C GLY A 69 -30.57 -9.36 -21.25
N LEU A 70 -30.75 -9.87 -22.47
CA LEU A 70 -31.71 -10.94 -22.75
C LEU A 70 -31.32 -12.25 -22.04
N LEU A 71 -30.04 -12.60 -22.02
CA LEU A 71 -29.54 -13.78 -21.32
C LEU A 71 -29.80 -13.68 -19.81
N LEU A 72 -29.51 -12.52 -19.22
CA LEU A 72 -29.81 -12.24 -17.81
C LEU A 72 -31.30 -12.42 -17.49
N ASN A 73 -32.19 -11.89 -18.34
CA ASN A 73 -33.63 -12.07 -18.19
C ASN A 73 -34.06 -13.53 -18.34
N ALA A 74 -33.45 -14.27 -19.27
CA ALA A 74 -33.73 -15.69 -19.46
C ALA A 74 -33.32 -16.51 -18.24
N PHE A 75 -32.11 -16.31 -17.71
CA PHE A 75 -31.65 -16.95 -16.49
C PHE A 75 -32.50 -16.58 -15.28
N GLY A 76 -32.85 -15.30 -15.11
CA GLY A 76 -33.72 -14.85 -14.02
C GLY A 76 -35.07 -15.58 -14.03
N ARG A 77 -35.72 -15.69 -15.20
CA ARG A 77 -36.98 -16.42 -15.34
C ARG A 77 -36.81 -17.92 -15.14
N LEU A 78 -35.78 -18.52 -15.71
CA LEU A 78 -35.49 -19.94 -15.61
C LEU A 78 -35.28 -20.36 -14.15
N PHE A 79 -34.40 -19.66 -13.43
CA PHE A 79 -34.08 -19.99 -12.03
C PHE A 79 -35.26 -19.69 -11.10
N THR A 80 -36.01 -18.61 -11.35
CA THR A 80 -37.23 -18.32 -10.58
C THR A 80 -38.27 -19.43 -10.78
N ALA A 81 -38.52 -19.85 -12.02
CA ALA A 81 -39.44 -20.94 -12.31
C ALA A 81 -38.95 -22.28 -11.72
N HIS A 82 -37.66 -22.58 -11.83
CA HIS A 82 -37.08 -23.79 -11.25
C HIS A 82 -37.28 -23.83 -9.71
N LEU A 83 -37.02 -22.72 -9.03
CA LEU A 83 -37.17 -22.60 -7.59
C LEU A 83 -38.64 -22.66 -7.16
N GLN A 84 -39.56 -22.10 -7.95
CA GLN A 84 -41.00 -22.12 -7.67
C GLN A 84 -41.64 -23.49 -7.89
N TYR A 85 -41.29 -24.19 -8.97
CA TYR A 85 -42.00 -25.40 -9.40
C TYR A 85 -41.32 -26.72 -8.99
N TYR A 86 -40.00 -26.76 -8.81
CA TYR A 86 -39.26 -28.02 -8.68
C TYR A 86 -38.49 -28.18 -7.38
N SER A 87 -37.70 -27.17 -6.98
CA SER A 87 -36.74 -27.34 -5.88
C SER A 87 -37.17 -26.72 -4.55
N GLY A 88 -37.73 -25.51 -4.57
CA GLY A 88 -37.77 -24.67 -3.36
C GLY A 88 -36.37 -24.41 -2.79
N HIS A 89 -36.28 -23.57 -1.76
CA HIS A 89 -35.03 -23.40 -1.00
C HIS A 89 -35.35 -23.03 0.44
N SER A 90 -34.76 -23.72 1.41
CA SER A 90 -34.98 -23.47 2.84
C SER A 90 -33.73 -23.83 3.63
N CYS A 91 -33.41 -23.03 4.64
CA CYS A 91 -32.30 -23.26 5.56
C CYS A 91 -32.81 -23.81 6.89
N ARG A 92 -32.21 -24.90 7.36
CA ARG A 92 -32.66 -25.60 8.57
C ARG A 92 -31.64 -25.47 9.70
N MET A 93 -32.06 -25.75 10.93
CA MET A 93 -31.14 -25.75 12.08
C MET A 93 -30.08 -26.86 11.98
N GLU A 94 -30.44 -28.01 11.38
CA GLU A 94 -29.51 -29.13 11.14
C GLU A 94 -28.33 -28.75 10.23
N ASP A 95 -28.50 -27.76 9.35
CA ASP A 95 -27.45 -27.27 8.46
C ASP A 95 -26.32 -26.56 9.22
N LEU A 96 -26.57 -26.13 10.46
CA LEU A 96 -25.64 -25.37 11.31
C LEU A 96 -24.92 -26.25 12.34
N VAL A 97 -25.37 -27.49 12.54
CA VAL A 97 -24.90 -28.37 13.60
C VAL A 97 -23.65 -29.12 13.15
N LEU A 98 -22.67 -29.25 14.05
CA LEU A 98 -21.46 -30.05 13.83
C LEU A 98 -21.70 -31.52 14.21
N THR A 99 -20.92 -32.42 13.60
CA THR A 99 -20.86 -33.82 14.03
C THR A 99 -20.28 -33.92 15.45
N PRO A 100 -20.64 -34.96 16.24
CA PRO A 100 -20.12 -35.12 17.60
C PRO A 100 -18.59 -35.20 17.65
N GLU A 101 -17.97 -35.82 16.64
CA GLU A 101 -16.52 -35.93 16.51
C GLU A 101 -15.87 -34.55 16.32
N ALA A 102 -16.37 -33.76 15.37
CA ALA A 102 -15.87 -32.41 15.12
C ALA A 102 -16.12 -31.47 16.30
N ASP A 103 -17.26 -31.56 16.98
CA ASP A 103 -17.54 -30.72 18.15
C ASP A 103 -16.65 -31.10 19.36
N ASN A 104 -16.26 -32.37 19.50
CA ASN A 104 -15.27 -32.80 20.50
C ASN A 104 -13.88 -32.24 20.19
N GLU A 105 -13.43 -32.34 18.93
CA GLU A 105 -12.16 -31.76 18.50
C GLU A 105 -12.14 -30.23 18.70
N ARG A 106 -13.23 -29.55 18.34
CA ARG A 106 -13.45 -28.13 18.59
C ARG A 106 -13.26 -27.79 20.07
N ARG A 107 -13.88 -28.53 20.99
CA ARG A 107 -13.74 -28.30 22.45
C ARG A 107 -12.30 -28.46 22.92
N ASN A 108 -11.57 -29.45 22.38
CA ASN A 108 -10.15 -29.64 22.70
C ASN A 108 -9.31 -28.45 22.24
N LEU A 109 -9.55 -27.97 21.01
CA LEU A 109 -8.87 -26.79 20.46
C LEU A 109 -9.21 -25.49 21.20
N VAL A 110 -10.46 -25.33 21.64
CA VAL A 110 -10.89 -24.21 22.48
C VAL A 110 -10.15 -24.24 23.83
N GLN A 111 -10.07 -25.40 24.49
CA GLN A 111 -9.34 -25.51 25.75
C GLN A 111 -7.84 -25.20 25.57
N ARG A 112 -7.26 -25.70 24.46
CA ARG A 112 -5.89 -25.39 24.07
C ARG A 112 -5.67 -23.90 23.87
N SER A 113 -6.63 -23.18 23.27
CA SER A 113 -6.52 -21.73 23.06
C SER A 113 -6.45 -20.93 24.36
N TYR A 114 -7.22 -21.31 25.38
CA TYR A 114 -7.15 -20.68 26.70
C TYR A 114 -5.83 -20.96 27.39
N ASN A 115 -5.33 -22.20 27.31
CA ASN A 115 -4.08 -22.61 27.94
C ASN A 115 -2.86 -21.97 27.28
N LEU A 116 -2.79 -22.00 25.94
CA LEU A 116 -1.71 -21.39 25.19
C LEU A 116 -1.71 -19.87 25.34
N GLY A 117 -2.87 -19.23 25.29
CA GLY A 117 -2.95 -17.78 25.44
C GLY A 117 -2.52 -17.30 26.83
N ALA A 118 -2.90 -17.99 27.91
CA ALA A 118 -2.41 -17.67 29.25
C ALA A 118 -0.88 -17.81 29.37
N ARG A 119 -0.30 -18.79 28.67
CA ARG A 119 1.16 -18.99 28.62
C ARG A 119 1.86 -17.98 27.74
N ALA A 120 1.25 -17.56 26.64
CA ALA A 120 1.75 -16.49 25.80
C ALA A 120 1.83 -15.19 26.61
N ALA A 121 0.78 -14.85 27.36
CA ALA A 121 0.79 -13.70 28.26
C ALA A 121 1.92 -13.80 29.31
N LYS A 122 2.16 -14.99 29.87
CA LYS A 122 3.28 -15.23 30.79
C LYS A 122 4.64 -15.06 30.10
N ALA A 123 4.84 -15.65 28.93
CA ALA A 123 6.09 -15.56 28.18
C ALA A 123 6.42 -14.11 27.80
N TRP A 124 5.39 -13.34 27.41
CA TRP A 124 5.54 -11.91 27.17
C TRP A 124 5.93 -11.14 28.44
N ALA A 125 5.27 -11.41 29.57
CA ALA A 125 5.57 -10.77 30.84
C ALA A 125 6.98 -11.12 31.36
N ASP A 126 7.44 -12.36 31.14
CA ASP A 126 8.78 -12.82 31.52
C ASP A 126 9.88 -12.25 30.60
N SER A 127 9.52 -11.83 29.37
CA SER A 127 10.42 -11.18 28.41
C SER A 127 10.57 -9.66 28.58
N GLU A 128 10.14 -9.11 29.73
CA GLU A 128 10.11 -7.67 30.01
C GLU A 128 9.34 -6.85 28.94
N GLY A 129 8.22 -7.39 28.46
CA GLY A 129 7.36 -6.71 27.48
C GLY A 129 7.76 -6.95 26.02
N GLY A 130 8.42 -8.07 25.72
CA GLY A 130 8.88 -8.44 24.38
C GLY A 130 10.25 -7.88 24.01
N LYS A 131 11.01 -7.37 24.99
CA LYS A 131 12.38 -6.86 24.80
C LYS A 131 13.40 -7.97 24.63
N VAL A 132 13.13 -9.14 25.20
CA VAL A 132 13.90 -10.37 25.01
C VAL A 132 13.18 -11.25 23.99
N GLN A 133 13.94 -11.94 23.14
CA GLN A 133 13.37 -12.86 22.15
C GLN A 133 12.55 -13.94 22.86
N ILE A 134 11.25 -14.02 22.52
CA ILE A 134 10.33 -14.98 23.10
C ILE A 134 10.48 -16.31 22.35
N GLU A 135 10.81 -17.38 23.07
CA GLU A 135 10.81 -18.75 22.51
C GLU A 135 9.38 -19.17 22.12
N SER A 136 9.26 -20.01 21.09
CA SER A 136 7.97 -20.58 20.66
C SER A 136 7.25 -21.24 21.84
N VAL A 137 6.11 -20.68 22.22
CA VAL A 137 5.31 -21.16 23.36
C VAL A 137 4.56 -22.45 22.99
N GLY A 138 4.27 -22.67 21.70
CA GLY A 138 3.52 -23.81 21.19
C GLY A 138 4.25 -25.15 21.26
N ASP A 139 5.58 -25.14 21.26
CA ASP A 139 6.41 -26.37 21.19
C ASP A 139 6.76 -26.95 22.57
N LYS A 140 6.38 -26.26 23.66
CA LYS A 140 6.67 -26.72 25.02
C LYS A 140 5.72 -27.87 25.41
N PRO A 141 6.21 -28.96 26.03
CA PRO A 141 5.38 -30.13 26.38
C PRO A 141 4.25 -29.82 27.37
N ASP A 142 4.37 -28.69 28.06
CA ASP A 142 3.32 -28.23 28.96
C ASP A 142 2.25 -27.38 28.26
N ALA A 143 2.42 -26.93 27.01
CA ALA A 143 1.60 -25.90 26.35
C ALA A 143 0.07 -26.08 26.52
N ASP A 144 -0.40 -27.32 26.54
CA ASP A 144 -1.81 -27.67 26.65
C ASP A 144 -2.32 -27.78 28.10
N LYS A 145 -1.48 -27.55 29.12
CA LYS A 145 -1.88 -27.55 30.53
C LYS A 145 -2.26 -26.16 31.03
N PRO A 146 -3.30 -26.03 31.87
CA PRO A 146 -3.70 -24.75 32.45
C PRO A 146 -2.59 -24.18 33.35
N LEU A 147 -2.50 -22.86 33.40
CA LEU A 147 -1.55 -22.16 34.25
C LEU A 147 -1.97 -22.32 35.73
N LYS A 148 -1.00 -22.56 36.63
CA LYS A 148 -1.30 -22.66 38.06
C LYS A 148 -1.79 -21.29 38.59
N PRO A 149 -2.71 -21.24 39.57
CA PRO A 149 -3.27 -19.98 40.06
C PRO A 149 -2.23 -18.97 40.56
N HIS A 150 -1.17 -19.44 41.25
CA HIS A 150 -0.10 -18.55 41.73
C HIS A 150 0.74 -17.96 40.58
N GLU A 151 0.97 -18.74 39.51
CA GLU A 151 1.68 -18.26 38.33
C GLU A 151 0.84 -17.24 37.57
N ALA A 152 -0.46 -17.48 37.44
CA ALA A 152 -1.39 -16.53 36.82
C ALA A 152 -1.43 -15.20 37.57
N ALA A 153 -1.44 -15.23 38.90
CA ALA A 153 -1.41 -14.02 39.73
C ALA A 153 -0.07 -13.27 39.59
N ALA A 154 1.05 -13.99 39.56
CA ALA A 154 2.37 -13.39 39.35
C ALA A 154 2.50 -12.76 37.96
N THR A 155 1.98 -13.43 36.92
CA THR A 155 1.91 -12.89 35.56
C THR A 155 1.05 -11.63 35.51
N ALA A 156 -0.13 -11.64 36.13
CA ALA A 156 -1.01 -10.47 36.19
C ALA A 156 -0.33 -9.26 36.87
N ALA A 157 0.38 -9.49 37.99
CA ALA A 157 1.13 -8.44 38.67
C ALA A 157 2.25 -7.86 37.78
N LYS A 158 3.02 -8.71 37.09
CA LYS A 158 4.05 -8.28 36.15
C LYS A 158 3.48 -7.47 34.98
N ILE A 159 2.39 -7.95 34.37
CA ILE A 159 1.68 -7.21 33.31
C ILE A 159 1.26 -5.84 33.84
N GLY A 160 0.69 -5.77 35.04
CA GLY A 160 0.33 -4.51 35.68
C GLY A 160 1.51 -3.55 35.81
N THR A 161 2.67 -4.02 36.28
CA THR A 161 3.87 -3.18 36.41
C THR A 161 4.41 -2.69 35.06
N LEU A 162 4.35 -3.53 34.01
CA LEU A 162 4.83 -3.19 32.66
C LEU A 162 3.89 -2.19 31.97
N LEU A 163 2.61 -2.21 32.31
CA LEU A 163 1.60 -1.31 31.75
C LEU A 163 1.45 0.01 32.52
N SER A 164 1.85 0.07 33.79
CA SER A 164 1.74 1.28 34.62
C SER A 164 2.88 2.30 34.44
N GLY A 165 3.94 1.95 33.71
CA GLY A 165 5.10 2.83 33.49
C GLY A 165 4.90 3.88 32.38
N SER A 166 5.90 4.73 32.16
CA SER A 166 5.94 5.68 31.03
C SER A 166 5.89 4.99 29.66
N GLU A 167 6.36 3.74 29.58
CA GLU A 167 6.26 2.85 28.41
C GLU A 167 4.92 2.10 28.31
N GLY A 168 3.96 2.39 29.17
CA GLY A 168 2.68 1.67 29.27
C GLY A 168 1.90 1.57 27.94
N PRO A 169 1.66 2.68 27.21
CA PRO A 169 0.92 2.64 25.95
C PRO A 169 1.61 1.81 24.85
N THR A 170 2.94 1.87 24.76
CA THR A 170 3.71 1.09 23.79
C THR A 170 3.73 -0.39 24.17
N ASN A 171 3.89 -0.69 25.46
CA ASN A 171 3.86 -2.06 25.96
C ASN A 171 2.47 -2.68 25.79
N PHE A 172 1.40 -1.90 25.95
CA PHE A 172 0.04 -2.34 25.67
C PHE A 172 -0.15 -2.75 24.20
N ALA A 173 0.28 -1.91 23.26
CA ALA A 173 0.19 -2.22 21.84
C ALA A 173 1.04 -3.47 21.46
N ASN A 174 2.23 -3.59 22.04
CA ASN A 174 3.11 -4.75 21.83
C ASN A 174 2.49 -6.04 22.37
N LEU A 175 1.89 -5.99 23.58
CA LEU A 175 1.19 -7.12 24.17
C LEU A 175 0.03 -7.58 23.28
N ASP A 176 -0.79 -6.64 22.79
CA ASP A 176 -1.93 -6.95 21.95
C ASP A 176 -1.54 -7.61 20.63
N SER A 177 -0.55 -7.04 19.94
CA SER A 177 -0.01 -7.59 18.70
C SER A 177 0.56 -9.00 18.90
N TYR A 178 1.37 -9.18 19.96
CA TYR A 178 1.93 -10.47 20.29
C TYR A 178 0.85 -11.51 20.59
N MET A 179 -0.15 -11.16 21.40
CA MET A 179 -1.24 -12.07 21.76
C MET A 179 -2.11 -12.45 20.55
N GLN A 180 -2.45 -11.49 19.68
CA GLN A 180 -3.16 -11.77 18.43
C GLN A 180 -2.37 -12.72 17.52
N SER A 181 -1.05 -12.57 17.44
CA SER A 181 -0.18 -13.47 16.65
C SER A 181 -0.25 -14.93 17.10
N GLN A 182 -0.47 -15.17 18.40
CA GLN A 182 -0.57 -16.52 18.98
C GLN A 182 -2.00 -17.09 18.90
N ILE A 183 -3.03 -16.25 19.04
CA ILE A 183 -4.43 -16.67 19.13
C ILE A 183 -5.09 -16.84 17.75
N ASN A 184 -4.79 -15.97 16.78
CA ASN A 184 -5.41 -16.00 15.45
C ASN A 184 -5.18 -17.32 14.68
N PRO A 185 -3.98 -17.94 14.73
CA PRO A 185 -3.76 -19.26 14.14
C PRO A 185 -4.68 -20.34 14.75
N LEU A 186 -4.84 -20.35 16.07
CA LEU A 186 -5.71 -21.31 16.76
C LEU A 186 -7.18 -21.14 16.39
N ALA A 187 -7.64 -19.89 16.23
CA ALA A 187 -8.98 -19.61 15.72
C ALA A 187 -9.17 -20.21 14.32
N SER A 188 -8.13 -20.13 13.46
CA SER A 188 -8.16 -20.73 12.12
C SER A 188 -8.17 -22.27 12.18
N ASP A 189 -7.45 -22.87 13.12
CA ASP A 189 -7.44 -24.32 13.31
C ASP A 189 -8.80 -24.86 13.79
N ILE A 190 -9.47 -24.12 14.69
CA ILE A 190 -10.87 -24.41 15.08
C ILE A 190 -11.79 -24.43 13.84
N ILE A 191 -11.63 -23.48 12.93
CA ILE A 191 -12.45 -23.40 11.70
C ILE A 191 -12.18 -24.61 10.81
N LYS A 192 -10.90 -24.97 10.58
CA LYS A 192 -10.51 -26.10 9.72
C LYS A 192 -10.97 -27.46 10.25
N ALA A 193 -10.95 -27.65 11.58
CA ALA A 193 -11.45 -28.87 12.21
C ALA A 193 -12.97 -29.04 11.98
N CYS A 194 -13.71 -27.93 11.98
CA CYS A 194 -15.17 -27.97 11.89
C CYS A 194 -15.72 -27.89 10.45
N LEU A 195 -15.08 -27.14 9.56
CA LEU A 195 -15.60 -26.83 8.22
C LEU A 195 -14.57 -27.21 7.14
N PRO A 196 -15.00 -27.80 6.01
CA PRO A 196 -16.38 -28.14 5.64
C PRO A 196 -16.85 -29.52 6.13
N ASN A 197 -15.93 -30.40 6.52
CA ASN A 197 -16.23 -31.83 6.72
C ASN A 197 -16.88 -32.16 8.08
N GLY A 198 -16.82 -31.26 9.05
CA GLY A 198 -17.36 -31.47 10.40
C GLY A 198 -18.84 -31.11 10.56
N LEU A 199 -19.55 -30.75 9.48
CA LEU A 199 -20.98 -30.45 9.51
C LEU A 199 -21.82 -31.74 9.51
N ALA A 200 -22.92 -31.74 10.26
CA ALA A 200 -23.84 -32.88 10.33
C ALA A 200 -24.49 -33.17 8.96
N VAL A 201 -24.83 -32.11 8.22
CA VAL A 201 -25.25 -32.19 6.83
C VAL A 201 -24.09 -31.73 5.95
N PRO A 202 -23.56 -32.59 5.06
CA PRO A 202 -22.50 -32.19 4.13
C PRO A 202 -23.06 -31.43 2.92
N PHE A 203 -22.18 -30.69 2.24
CA PHE A 203 -22.47 -30.14 0.92
C PHE A 203 -22.72 -31.30 -0.08
N PRO A 204 -23.62 -31.17 -1.07
CA PRO A 204 -24.46 -30.01 -1.44
C PRO A 204 -25.81 -29.93 -0.70
N LYS A 205 -26.14 -30.92 0.14
CA LYS A 205 -27.44 -30.95 0.85
C LYS A 205 -27.56 -29.84 1.89
N ASN A 206 -26.45 -29.43 2.47
CA ASN A 206 -26.40 -28.31 3.40
C ASN A 206 -26.67 -26.99 2.68
N THR A 207 -27.87 -26.46 2.89
CA THR A 207 -28.32 -25.26 2.16
C THR A 207 -27.65 -23.98 2.65
N PHE A 208 -27.28 -23.89 3.93
CA PHE A 208 -26.49 -22.78 4.47
C PHE A 208 -25.09 -22.75 3.86
N GLY A 209 -24.41 -23.90 3.85
CA GLY A 209 -23.13 -24.08 3.18
C GLY A 209 -23.23 -23.81 1.69
N LEU A 210 -24.28 -24.28 1.02
CA LEU A 210 -24.54 -24.00 -0.40
C LEU A 210 -24.59 -22.50 -0.70
N MET A 211 -25.32 -21.71 0.10
CA MET A 211 -25.41 -20.24 -0.09
C MET A 211 -24.05 -19.55 0.06
N VAL A 212 -23.26 -19.98 1.04
CA VAL A 212 -21.93 -19.42 1.32
C VAL A 212 -20.94 -19.80 0.22
N THR A 213 -20.84 -21.08 -0.10
CA THR A 213 -19.87 -21.62 -1.06
C THR A 213 -20.11 -21.13 -2.49
N THR A 214 -21.37 -21.02 -2.91
CA THR A 214 -21.74 -20.49 -4.25
C THR A 214 -21.68 -18.96 -4.32
N GLY A 215 -21.55 -18.29 -3.17
CA GLY A 215 -21.50 -16.83 -3.05
C GLY A 215 -22.85 -16.14 -3.19
N ALA A 216 -23.97 -16.86 -3.04
CA ALA A 216 -25.31 -16.28 -3.07
C ALA A 216 -25.51 -15.26 -1.93
N LYS A 217 -25.23 -15.66 -0.69
CA LYS A 217 -25.26 -14.77 0.48
C LYS A 217 -24.38 -15.32 1.60
N GLY A 218 -23.68 -14.41 2.29
CA GLY A 218 -22.77 -14.76 3.37
C GLY A 218 -21.37 -15.13 2.88
N SER A 219 -20.50 -15.44 3.83
CA SER A 219 -19.12 -15.86 3.63
C SER A 219 -18.78 -17.01 4.57
N THR A 220 -17.63 -17.66 4.35
CA THR A 220 -17.13 -18.73 5.23
C THR A 220 -16.92 -18.23 6.66
N VAL A 221 -16.59 -16.95 6.83
CA VAL A 221 -16.49 -16.29 8.15
C VAL A 221 -17.86 -16.24 8.85
N ASN A 222 -18.94 -15.95 8.13
CA ASN A 222 -20.28 -15.97 8.73
C ASN A 222 -20.66 -17.40 9.16
N GLN A 223 -20.35 -18.40 8.34
CA GLN A 223 -20.61 -19.81 8.68
C GLN A 223 -19.81 -20.27 9.89
N SER A 224 -18.54 -19.86 9.99
CA SER A 224 -17.68 -20.21 11.12
C SER A 224 -18.11 -19.53 12.41
N GLN A 225 -18.56 -18.28 12.37
CA GLN A 225 -19.07 -17.59 13.57
C GLN A 225 -20.37 -18.21 14.10
N VAL A 226 -21.21 -18.73 13.20
CA VAL A 226 -22.43 -19.43 13.59
C VAL A 226 -22.13 -20.81 14.17
N SER A 227 -21.28 -21.59 13.51
CA SER A 227 -21.13 -23.03 13.79
C SER A 227 -19.89 -23.39 14.63
N CYS A 228 -18.84 -22.57 14.62
CA CYS A 228 -17.54 -22.88 15.22
C CYS A 228 -17.22 -22.00 16.43
N ALA A 229 -16.90 -20.72 16.20
CA ALA A 229 -16.54 -19.73 17.22
C ALA A 229 -16.54 -18.31 16.62
N LEU A 230 -16.80 -17.28 17.45
CA LEU A 230 -16.73 -15.87 17.02
C LEU A 230 -15.29 -15.38 16.80
N GLY A 231 -14.35 -15.85 17.61
CA GLY A 231 -12.93 -15.47 17.55
C GLY A 231 -12.59 -14.19 18.32
N GLN A 232 -11.39 -13.66 18.08
CA GLN A 232 -10.90 -12.43 18.74
C GLN A 232 -11.69 -11.21 18.28
N GLN A 233 -12.29 -10.48 19.22
CA GLN A 233 -12.85 -9.15 18.94
C GLN A 233 -11.70 -8.14 18.97
N ALA A 234 -11.50 -7.44 17.86
CA ALA A 234 -10.53 -6.36 17.74
C ALA A 234 -11.27 -5.02 17.67
N LEU A 235 -10.74 -4.03 18.38
CA LEU A 235 -11.24 -2.65 18.42
C LEU A 235 -10.11 -1.72 17.99
N GLU A 236 -10.30 -0.94 16.92
CA GLU A 236 -9.27 -0.05 16.34
C GLU A 236 -7.93 -0.77 16.05
N GLY A 237 -7.99 -2.06 15.68
CA GLY A 237 -6.81 -2.91 15.45
C GLY A 237 -6.15 -3.45 16.73
N ARG A 238 -6.62 -3.05 17.92
CA ARG A 238 -6.16 -3.53 19.23
C ARG A 238 -7.14 -4.54 19.81
N ARG A 239 -6.81 -5.14 20.96
CA ARG A 239 -7.76 -5.97 21.71
C ARG A 239 -8.67 -5.09 22.56
N VAL A 240 -9.52 -5.71 23.37
CA VAL A 240 -10.45 -4.98 24.24
C VAL A 240 -9.70 -4.02 25.18
N PRO A 241 -10.12 -2.74 25.27
CA PRO A 241 -9.47 -1.77 26.13
C PRO A 241 -9.62 -2.12 27.61
N ARG A 242 -8.62 -1.74 28.40
CA ARG A 242 -8.61 -1.90 29.86
C ARG A 242 -8.95 -0.59 30.54
N MET A 243 -9.69 -0.67 31.64
CA MET A 243 -9.96 0.45 32.54
C MET A 243 -8.70 0.83 33.32
N SER A 244 -8.68 2.00 33.97
CA SER A 244 -7.59 2.44 34.85
C SER A 244 -7.29 1.46 36.00
N SER A 245 -8.26 0.63 36.39
CA SER A 245 -8.10 -0.46 37.35
C SER A 245 -7.37 -1.70 36.79
N GLY A 246 -6.99 -1.70 35.51
CA GLY A 246 -6.37 -2.84 34.81
C GLY A 246 -7.36 -3.92 34.35
N ARG A 247 -8.66 -3.72 34.60
CA ARG A 247 -9.74 -4.67 34.25
C ARG A 247 -10.36 -4.34 32.90
N THR A 248 -10.73 -5.33 32.12
CA THR A 248 -11.53 -5.16 30.88
C THR A 248 -13.02 -5.08 31.18
N LEU A 249 -13.50 -5.87 32.15
CA LEU A 249 -14.84 -5.78 32.72
C LEU A 249 -14.80 -5.93 34.25
N PRO A 250 -15.81 -5.42 34.98
CA PRO A 250 -15.91 -5.59 36.43
C PRO A 250 -15.89 -7.06 36.90
N SER A 251 -16.30 -7.99 36.04
CA SER A 251 -16.32 -9.43 36.30
C SER A 251 -14.95 -10.11 36.22
N PHE A 252 -13.96 -9.47 35.59
CA PHE A 252 -12.61 -10.02 35.43
C PHE A 252 -11.66 -9.45 36.48
N GLN A 253 -10.61 -10.21 36.80
CA GLN A 253 -9.57 -9.74 37.71
C GLN A 253 -8.66 -8.71 37.02
N PRO A 254 -8.02 -7.80 37.78
CA PRO A 254 -7.03 -6.88 37.23
C PRO A 254 -5.93 -7.64 36.49
N TYR A 255 -5.60 -7.23 35.26
CA TYR A 255 -4.53 -7.80 34.45
C TYR A 255 -4.64 -9.32 34.23
N GLU A 256 -5.86 -9.84 34.19
CA GLU A 256 -6.09 -11.27 33.97
C GLU A 256 -5.42 -11.73 32.64
N PRO A 257 -4.57 -12.76 32.66
CA PRO A 257 -3.78 -13.18 31.48
C PRO A 257 -4.57 -14.10 30.52
N THR A 258 -5.85 -14.33 30.77
CA THR A 258 -6.67 -15.24 29.95
C THR A 258 -7.13 -14.55 28.66
N PRO A 259 -7.11 -15.23 27.49
CA PRO A 259 -7.62 -14.67 26.24
C PRO A 259 -9.07 -14.19 26.32
N ARG A 260 -9.88 -14.88 27.13
CA ARG A 260 -11.29 -14.56 27.36
C ARG A 260 -11.49 -13.15 27.91
N ALA A 261 -10.64 -12.75 28.86
CA ALA A 261 -10.72 -11.42 29.46
C ALA A 261 -10.42 -10.31 28.45
N ASP A 262 -9.62 -10.61 27.42
CA ASP A 262 -9.18 -9.68 26.37
C ASP A 262 -10.02 -9.77 25.07
N GLY A 263 -11.21 -10.37 25.12
CA GLY A 263 -12.14 -10.37 23.99
C GLY A 263 -12.02 -11.55 23.01
N PHE A 264 -11.33 -12.64 23.38
CA PHE A 264 -11.39 -13.88 22.61
C PHE A 264 -12.67 -14.67 22.94
N ILE A 265 -13.60 -14.71 21.97
CA ILE A 265 -14.90 -15.37 22.11
C ILE A 265 -14.83 -16.76 21.46
N ALA A 266 -14.73 -17.80 22.29
CA ALA A 266 -14.74 -19.18 21.83
C ALA A 266 -16.16 -19.74 21.63
N ASP A 267 -17.16 -19.05 22.18
CA ASP A 267 -18.58 -19.36 21.98
C ASP A 267 -19.01 -19.04 20.53
N ARG A 268 -20.14 -19.61 20.11
CA ARG A 268 -20.69 -19.50 18.75
C ARG A 268 -22.15 -19.06 18.81
N PHE A 269 -22.66 -18.44 17.74
CA PHE A 269 -24.06 -17.97 17.74
C PHE A 269 -25.07 -19.11 17.93
N LEU A 270 -24.78 -20.31 17.41
CA LEU A 270 -25.69 -21.46 17.53
C LEU A 270 -26.03 -21.85 18.97
N THR A 271 -25.05 -21.79 19.88
CA THR A 271 -25.22 -22.19 21.29
C THR A 271 -25.42 -21.01 22.23
N GLY A 272 -25.38 -19.79 21.69
CA GLY A 272 -25.37 -18.55 22.47
C GLY A 272 -23.99 -18.15 22.98
N VAL A 273 -23.88 -16.88 23.37
CA VAL A 273 -22.64 -16.23 23.84
C VAL A 273 -22.82 -15.79 25.29
N ARG A 274 -21.80 -16.00 26.14
CA ARG A 274 -21.84 -15.62 27.56
C ARG A 274 -21.94 -14.09 27.75
N PRO A 275 -22.52 -13.58 28.86
CA PRO A 275 -22.74 -12.15 29.06
C PRO A 275 -21.49 -11.26 28.92
N GLN A 276 -20.33 -11.71 29.40
CA GLN A 276 -19.07 -10.97 29.27
C GLN A 276 -18.66 -10.81 27.80
N GLU A 277 -18.77 -11.90 27.04
CA GLU A 277 -18.40 -11.97 25.63
C GLU A 277 -19.42 -11.25 24.74
N TYR A 278 -20.70 -11.32 25.11
CA TYR A 278 -21.76 -10.55 24.48
C TYR A 278 -21.45 -9.05 24.53
N TYR A 279 -20.98 -8.55 25.68
CA TYR A 279 -20.59 -7.15 25.81
C TYR A 279 -19.42 -6.75 24.90
N PHE A 280 -18.37 -7.58 24.81
CA PHE A 280 -17.27 -7.36 23.88
C PHE A 280 -17.71 -7.40 22.42
N HIS A 281 -18.63 -8.30 22.08
CA HIS A 281 -19.20 -8.36 20.74
C HIS A 281 -20.02 -7.10 20.42
N CYS A 282 -20.78 -6.56 21.38
CA CYS A 282 -21.48 -5.28 21.22
C CYS A 282 -20.52 -4.11 21.01
N MET A 283 -19.35 -4.10 21.66
CA MET A 283 -18.32 -3.08 21.42
C MET A 283 -17.85 -3.10 19.96
N ALA A 284 -17.49 -4.28 19.45
CA ALA A 284 -17.03 -4.43 18.07
C ALA A 284 -18.12 -4.08 17.05
N GLY A 285 -19.38 -4.47 17.33
CA GLY A 285 -20.51 -4.09 16.49
C GLY A 285 -20.76 -2.58 16.47
N ARG A 286 -20.60 -1.90 17.61
CA ARG A 286 -20.81 -0.44 17.71
C ARG A 286 -19.75 0.36 16.97
N GLU A 287 -18.49 -0.09 16.98
CA GLU A 287 -17.40 0.55 16.24
C GLU A 287 -17.73 0.67 14.75
N GLY A 288 -18.15 -0.43 14.12
CA GLY A 288 -18.52 -0.41 12.69
C GLY A 288 -19.69 0.54 12.38
N LEU A 289 -20.66 0.67 13.30
CA LEU A 289 -21.78 1.62 13.15
C LEU A 289 -21.33 3.08 13.28
N VAL A 290 -20.45 3.37 14.25
CA VAL A 290 -19.90 4.72 14.45
C VAL A 290 -19.05 5.13 13.26
N ASP A 291 -18.22 4.22 12.76
CA ASP A 291 -17.39 4.45 11.58
C ASP A 291 -18.22 4.79 10.34
N THR A 292 -19.32 4.04 10.14
CA THR A 292 -20.26 4.30 9.05
C THR A 292 -20.90 5.69 9.19
N ALA A 293 -21.28 6.08 10.41
CA ALA A 293 -21.92 7.38 10.65
C ALA A 293 -20.96 8.57 10.42
N VAL A 294 -19.71 8.47 10.87
CA VAL A 294 -18.76 9.59 10.87
C VAL A 294 -18.02 9.72 9.52
N LYS A 295 -17.63 8.60 8.91
CA LYS A 295 -16.68 8.63 7.78
C LYS A 295 -17.36 8.85 6.42
N THR A 296 -18.67 8.60 6.30
CA THR A 296 -19.44 8.72 5.05
C THR A 296 -19.54 10.15 4.52
N SER A 297 -19.64 11.15 5.39
CA SER A 297 -19.71 12.56 5.00
C SER A 297 -18.44 13.05 4.30
N ARG A 298 -17.28 12.52 4.70
CA ARG A 298 -15.96 12.95 4.19
C ARG A 298 -15.72 12.54 2.74
N SER A 299 -16.16 11.34 2.33
CA SER A 299 -16.07 10.90 0.92
C SER A 299 -16.89 11.74 -0.03
N GLY A 300 -18.09 12.17 0.38
CA GLY A 300 -18.99 12.94 -0.48
C GLY A 300 -18.42 14.32 -0.84
N TYR A 301 -17.79 14.98 0.13
CA TYR A 301 -17.13 16.26 -0.10
C TYR A 301 -15.95 16.14 -1.08
N LEU A 302 -15.08 15.13 -0.89
CA LEU A 302 -13.97 14.85 -1.78
C LEU A 302 -14.43 14.60 -3.23
N GLN A 303 -15.49 13.80 -3.40
CA GLN A 303 -16.08 13.56 -4.73
C GLN A 303 -16.60 14.85 -5.37
N ARG A 304 -17.32 15.70 -4.61
CA ARG A 304 -17.84 16.97 -5.13
C ARG A 304 -16.70 17.90 -5.59
N CYS A 305 -15.63 18.01 -4.81
CA CYS A 305 -14.46 18.82 -5.18
C CYS A 305 -13.83 18.30 -6.48
N LEU A 306 -13.65 16.99 -6.62
CA LEU A 306 -13.11 16.39 -7.84
C LEU A 306 -14.00 16.63 -9.05
N VAL A 307 -15.31 16.39 -8.93
CA VAL A 307 -16.25 16.61 -10.04
C VAL A 307 -16.21 18.06 -10.48
N LYS A 308 -16.19 19.02 -9.55
CA LYS A 308 -16.17 20.44 -9.90
C LYS A 308 -14.92 20.90 -10.65
N HIS A 309 -13.75 20.35 -10.35
CA HIS A 309 -12.53 20.70 -11.09
C HIS A 309 -12.40 19.95 -12.43
N LEU A 310 -13.02 18.78 -12.54
CA LEU A 310 -12.87 17.90 -13.70
C LEU A 310 -14.09 17.91 -14.64
N GLU A 311 -15.18 18.63 -14.34
CA GLU A 311 -16.42 18.60 -15.12
C GLU A 311 -16.25 19.08 -16.57
N GLU A 312 -15.27 19.95 -16.83
CA GLU A 312 -14.99 20.47 -18.17
C GLU A 312 -14.14 19.54 -19.05
N LEU A 313 -13.47 18.54 -18.46
CA LEU A 313 -12.54 17.70 -19.20
C LEU A 313 -13.27 16.72 -20.10
N LYS A 314 -13.03 16.83 -21.39
CA LYS A 314 -13.59 15.95 -22.43
C LYS A 314 -12.55 15.50 -23.43
N VAL A 315 -12.82 14.37 -24.08
CA VAL A 315 -12.03 13.89 -25.21
C VAL A 315 -12.44 14.64 -26.48
N CYS A 316 -11.47 15.20 -27.21
CA CYS A 316 -11.70 15.87 -28.49
C CYS A 316 -11.58 14.90 -29.68
N TYR A 317 -11.96 15.34 -30.88
CA TYR A 317 -11.90 14.52 -32.11
C TYR A 317 -10.49 14.12 -32.54
N ASP A 318 -9.46 14.81 -32.03
CA ASP A 318 -8.05 14.45 -32.19
C ASP A 318 -7.56 13.47 -31.10
N HIS A 319 -8.48 12.94 -30.28
CA HIS A 319 -8.24 12.08 -29.11
C HIS A 319 -7.45 12.73 -27.95
N THR A 320 -7.19 14.04 -28.02
CA THR A 320 -6.63 14.78 -26.89
C THR A 320 -7.69 15.04 -25.83
N VAL A 321 -7.30 15.08 -24.56
CA VAL A 321 -8.19 15.50 -23.47
C VAL A 321 -7.98 16.99 -23.22
N ARG A 322 -9.05 17.77 -23.31
CA ARG A 322 -9.00 19.23 -23.17
C ARG A 322 -9.98 19.75 -22.13
N ASN A 323 -9.65 20.89 -21.54
CA ASN A 323 -10.54 21.66 -20.67
C ASN A 323 -11.53 22.52 -21.50
N GLY A 324 -12.40 23.29 -20.82
CA GLY A 324 -13.37 24.17 -21.47
C GLY A 324 -12.74 25.24 -22.37
N GLU A 325 -11.54 25.69 -22.01
CA GLU A 325 -10.75 26.70 -22.75
C GLU A 325 -9.93 26.12 -23.91
N SER A 326 -10.12 24.84 -24.25
CA SER A 326 -9.36 24.13 -25.30
C SER A 326 -7.86 23.94 -25.02
N GLY A 327 -7.43 24.16 -23.78
CA GLY A 327 -6.11 23.77 -23.28
C GLY A 327 -5.99 22.26 -23.19
N VAL A 328 -4.86 21.72 -23.66
CA VAL A 328 -4.60 20.28 -23.68
C VAL A 328 -4.07 19.82 -22.32
N VAL A 329 -4.78 18.87 -21.69
CA VAL A 329 -4.38 18.25 -20.42
C VAL A 329 -3.67 16.91 -20.67
N GLN A 330 -4.18 16.10 -21.59
CA GLN A 330 -3.52 14.86 -22.04
C GLN A 330 -3.51 14.79 -23.57
N PHE A 331 -2.40 14.32 -24.16
CA PHE A 331 -2.30 14.14 -25.61
C PHE A 331 -3.11 12.95 -26.13
N LEU A 332 -3.32 11.95 -25.28
CA LEU A 332 -4.16 10.79 -25.54
C LEU A 332 -4.77 10.35 -24.21
N TYR A 333 -6.08 10.09 -24.18
CA TYR A 333 -6.76 9.62 -22.97
C TYR A 333 -6.10 8.34 -22.43
N GLY A 334 -5.64 8.36 -21.18
CA GLY A 334 -5.03 7.17 -20.56
C GLY A 334 -3.74 6.68 -21.24
N GLU A 335 -3.10 7.51 -22.07
CA GLU A 335 -1.91 7.18 -22.88
C GLU A 335 -2.10 6.08 -23.96
N ASP A 336 -3.25 5.41 -23.98
CA ASP A 336 -3.60 4.37 -24.97
C ASP A 336 -4.89 4.68 -25.76
N GLY A 337 -5.70 5.63 -25.30
CA GLY A 337 -6.94 6.07 -25.93
C GLY A 337 -8.13 5.14 -25.67
N LEU A 338 -7.99 4.14 -24.80
CA LEU A 338 -9.00 3.11 -24.59
C LEU A 338 -10.08 3.54 -23.59
N ASP A 339 -11.32 3.19 -23.91
CA ASP A 339 -12.46 3.29 -23.00
C ASP A 339 -12.41 2.12 -22.00
N THR A 340 -12.34 2.46 -20.71
CA THR A 340 -12.30 1.49 -19.59
C THR A 340 -13.42 0.46 -19.62
N THR A 341 -14.60 0.80 -20.16
CA THR A 341 -15.76 -0.10 -20.23
C THR A 341 -15.66 -1.13 -21.37
N LYS A 342 -14.85 -0.85 -22.40
CA LYS A 342 -14.66 -1.71 -23.59
C LYS A 342 -13.32 -2.45 -23.60
N ALA A 343 -12.37 -1.99 -22.77
CA ALA A 343 -11.03 -2.54 -22.62
C ALA A 343 -10.86 -3.84 -21.81
N PRO A 344 -11.84 -4.42 -21.06
CA PRO A 344 -11.55 -5.58 -20.20
C PRO A 344 -10.86 -6.78 -20.90
N TYR A 345 -11.24 -7.08 -22.14
CA TYR A 345 -10.63 -8.15 -22.95
C TYR A 345 -9.31 -7.76 -23.66
N LEU A 346 -8.80 -6.54 -23.40
CA LEU A 346 -7.49 -6.02 -23.84
C LEU A 346 -6.52 -5.87 -22.66
N ASP A 347 -6.78 -6.55 -21.54
CA ASP A 347 -5.99 -6.55 -20.31
C ASP A 347 -4.59 -7.18 -20.43
N CYS A 348 -4.19 -7.59 -21.63
CA CYS A 348 -2.92 -8.25 -21.93
C CYS A 348 -2.75 -9.62 -21.25
N THR A 349 -3.85 -10.28 -20.86
CA THR A 349 -3.79 -11.62 -20.28
C THR A 349 -4.01 -12.71 -21.34
N ASP A 350 -3.30 -13.83 -21.17
CA ASP A 350 -3.41 -14.99 -22.06
C ASP A 350 -4.85 -15.53 -22.17
N LYS A 351 -5.63 -15.45 -21.07
CA LYS A 351 -7.02 -15.93 -21.03
C LYS A 351 -7.94 -15.09 -21.92
N SER A 352 -7.74 -13.77 -21.94
CA SER A 352 -8.50 -12.87 -22.82
C SER A 352 -8.16 -13.13 -24.28
N PHE A 353 -6.88 -13.33 -24.60
CA PHE A 353 -6.44 -13.69 -25.96
C PHE A 353 -6.93 -15.08 -26.39
N GLU A 354 -6.92 -16.06 -25.49
CA GLU A 354 -7.49 -17.39 -25.71
C GLU A 354 -9.00 -17.31 -26.00
N TYR A 355 -9.74 -16.50 -25.24
CA TYR A 355 -11.15 -16.22 -25.51
C TYR A 355 -11.36 -15.58 -26.88
N MET A 356 -10.55 -14.58 -27.26
CA MET A 356 -10.67 -13.93 -28.56
C MET A 356 -10.33 -14.88 -29.72
N ALA A 357 -9.33 -15.75 -29.55
CA ALA A 357 -8.94 -16.75 -30.54
C ALA A 357 -10.08 -17.77 -30.79
N ARG A 358 -10.74 -18.24 -29.72
CA ARG A 358 -11.87 -19.18 -29.83
C ARG A 358 -13.13 -18.54 -30.42
N ASN A 359 -13.40 -17.27 -30.11
CA ASN A 359 -14.65 -16.59 -30.49
C ASN A 359 -14.49 -15.64 -31.68
N GLN A 360 -13.49 -15.83 -32.54
CA GLN A 360 -13.18 -14.92 -33.62
C GLN A 360 -14.37 -14.64 -34.56
N LYS A 361 -15.19 -15.66 -34.87
CA LYS A 361 -16.39 -15.49 -35.72
C LYS A 361 -17.42 -14.55 -35.09
N ALA A 362 -17.65 -14.67 -33.77
CA ALA A 362 -18.56 -13.80 -33.04
C ALA A 362 -18.00 -12.37 -32.94
N LEU A 363 -16.71 -12.24 -32.62
CA LEU A 363 -16.07 -10.94 -32.40
C LEU A 363 -15.86 -10.13 -33.69
N LYS A 364 -15.58 -10.79 -34.83
CA LYS A 364 -15.48 -10.13 -36.15
C LYS A 364 -16.80 -9.45 -36.56
N ARG A 365 -17.95 -9.95 -36.08
CA ARG A 365 -19.26 -9.34 -36.36
C ARG A 365 -19.43 -7.98 -35.68
N ASN A 366 -18.97 -7.85 -34.44
CA ASN A 366 -19.07 -6.60 -33.69
C ASN A 366 -17.91 -5.63 -33.99
N ASN A 367 -16.75 -6.17 -34.34
CA ASN A 367 -15.52 -5.40 -34.59
C ASN A 367 -15.10 -5.58 -36.06
N PRO A 368 -15.58 -4.72 -36.98
CA PRO A 368 -15.22 -4.80 -38.39
C PRO A 368 -13.72 -4.56 -38.60
N SER A 369 -13.13 -5.20 -39.60
CA SER A 369 -11.70 -5.11 -39.88
C SER A 369 -11.27 -3.70 -40.30
N LEU A 370 -10.26 -3.15 -39.63
CA LEU A 370 -9.65 -1.87 -40.00
C LEU A 370 -8.63 -2.03 -41.15
N PRO A 371 -8.45 -0.99 -42.01
CA PRO A 371 -7.40 -0.98 -43.02
C PRO A 371 -6.02 -0.91 -42.35
N ASN A 372 -5.02 -1.50 -43.01
CA ASN A 372 -3.64 -1.58 -42.51
C ASN A 372 -3.55 -2.13 -41.07
N ALA A 373 -4.22 -3.25 -40.80
CA ALA A 373 -4.18 -3.92 -39.50
C ALA A 373 -2.95 -4.83 -39.39
N ASP A 374 -1.79 -4.21 -39.14
CA ASP A 374 -0.56 -4.93 -38.79
C ASP A 374 -0.04 -4.50 -37.41
N LEU A 375 0.05 -5.47 -36.48
CA LEU A 375 0.56 -5.31 -35.12
C LEU A 375 2.09 -5.41 -35.03
N ASN A 376 2.78 -5.87 -36.08
CA ASN A 376 4.22 -6.15 -36.04
C ASN A 376 5.06 -4.94 -35.61
N LEU A 377 4.66 -3.73 -36.02
CA LEU A 377 5.41 -2.51 -35.68
C LEU A 377 5.38 -2.25 -34.17
N ALA A 378 4.18 -2.17 -33.57
CA ALA A 378 3.99 -1.91 -32.14
C ALA A 378 4.52 -3.07 -31.26
N ALA A 379 4.38 -4.32 -31.72
CA ALA A 379 4.94 -5.49 -31.02
C ALA A 379 6.47 -5.50 -31.06
N GLY A 380 7.07 -5.06 -32.17
CA GLY A 380 8.52 -4.88 -32.30
C GLY A 380 9.05 -3.82 -31.33
N ASP A 381 8.37 -2.68 -31.23
CA ASP A 381 8.72 -1.62 -30.28
C ASP A 381 8.60 -2.12 -28.81
N SER A 382 7.54 -2.86 -28.47
CA SER A 382 7.39 -3.51 -27.16
C SER A 382 8.53 -4.49 -26.82
N SER A 383 8.91 -5.34 -27.78
CA SER A 383 10.00 -6.31 -27.60
C SER A 383 11.34 -5.61 -27.33
N ARG A 384 11.57 -4.46 -27.98
CA ARG A 384 12.76 -3.63 -27.73
C ARG A 384 12.72 -2.99 -26.34
N LEU A 385 11.55 -2.55 -25.89
CA LEU A 385 11.38 -1.99 -24.55
C LEU A 385 11.64 -3.05 -23.46
N LYS A 386 11.09 -4.26 -23.61
CA LYS A 386 11.41 -5.40 -22.71
C LYS A 386 12.89 -5.75 -22.72
N ALA A 387 13.55 -5.68 -23.87
CA ALA A 387 14.99 -5.94 -23.97
C ALA A 387 15.80 -4.87 -23.20
N LEU A 388 15.35 -3.61 -23.19
CA LEU A 388 16.01 -2.51 -22.47
C LEU A 388 15.94 -2.70 -20.96
N GLU A 389 14.74 -3.01 -20.44
CA GLU A 389 14.51 -3.26 -19.01
C GLU A 389 15.37 -4.43 -18.50
N ASN A 390 15.51 -5.48 -19.33
CA ASN A 390 16.30 -6.67 -18.98
C ASN A 390 17.81 -6.55 -19.28
N ASN A 391 18.30 -5.37 -19.71
CA ASN A 391 19.70 -5.16 -20.12
C ASN A 391 20.23 -6.25 -21.09
N ALA A 392 19.40 -6.68 -22.04
CA ALA A 392 19.75 -7.78 -22.94
C ALA A 392 20.96 -7.45 -23.85
N PRO A 393 21.83 -8.43 -24.19
CA PRO A 393 23.04 -8.19 -24.97
C PRO A 393 22.78 -7.73 -26.42
N ASN A 394 21.59 -7.98 -26.95
CA ASN A 394 21.22 -7.72 -28.36
C ASN A 394 20.67 -6.30 -28.59
N LEU A 395 20.75 -5.42 -27.59
CA LEU A 395 20.24 -4.04 -27.66
C LEU A 395 20.98 -3.16 -28.69
N VAL A 396 22.22 -3.51 -29.01
CA VAL A 396 23.14 -2.70 -29.83
C VAL A 396 23.61 -3.50 -31.05
N GLU A 397 22.67 -3.72 -31.98
CA GLU A 397 22.87 -4.39 -33.26
C GLU A 397 22.62 -3.46 -34.45
N LYS A 398 23.00 -3.89 -35.66
CA LYS A 398 22.76 -3.13 -36.89
C LYS A 398 21.26 -2.91 -37.08
N GLY A 399 20.86 -1.66 -37.33
CA GLY A 399 19.47 -1.24 -37.50
C GLY A 399 18.78 -0.84 -36.20
N SER A 400 19.43 -0.98 -35.04
CA SER A 400 18.84 -0.53 -33.76
C SER A 400 18.78 0.99 -33.66
N PHE A 401 17.62 1.47 -33.21
CA PHE A 401 17.44 2.83 -32.72
C PHE A 401 18.19 3.01 -31.38
N VAL A 402 18.96 4.09 -31.27
CA VAL A 402 19.76 4.44 -30.09
C VAL A 402 19.76 5.94 -29.87
N ARG A 403 19.99 6.37 -28.63
CA ARG A 403 20.33 7.75 -28.31
C ARG A 403 21.84 7.86 -28.20
N ALA A 404 22.45 8.75 -28.98
CA ALA A 404 23.89 8.96 -28.99
C ALA A 404 24.26 10.42 -28.69
N ARG A 405 25.43 10.63 -28.08
CA ARG A 405 25.99 11.97 -27.90
C ARG A 405 26.68 12.44 -29.18
N LYS A 406 26.50 13.72 -29.53
CA LYS A 406 27.14 14.35 -30.69
C LYS A 406 28.41 15.11 -30.28
N LEU A 407 29.41 15.15 -31.15
CA LEU A 407 30.58 16.02 -30.99
C LEU A 407 30.30 17.42 -31.56
N ARG A 408 30.81 18.46 -30.89
CA ARG A 408 30.75 19.86 -31.35
C ARG A 408 31.62 20.06 -32.57
N GLN A 409 32.87 19.59 -32.51
CA GLN A 409 33.88 19.67 -33.57
C GLN A 409 34.92 18.54 -33.43
N GLY A 410 35.43 18.05 -34.56
CA GLY A 410 36.48 17.02 -34.63
C GLY A 410 35.98 15.57 -34.51
N SER A 411 36.92 14.62 -34.67
CA SER A 411 36.64 13.18 -34.68
C SER A 411 37.07 12.47 -33.38
N ARG A 412 37.53 13.21 -32.37
CA ARG A 412 38.05 12.65 -31.11
C ARG A 412 37.07 12.90 -29.96
N TRP A 413 36.69 11.83 -29.28
CA TRP A 413 35.87 11.88 -28.07
C TRP A 413 36.71 12.37 -26.89
N SER A 414 36.60 13.63 -26.50
CA SER A 414 37.27 14.22 -25.34
C SER A 414 36.36 15.11 -24.49
N ARG A 415 36.75 15.36 -23.24
CA ARG A 415 36.03 16.28 -22.32
C ARG A 415 35.99 17.68 -22.92
N GLY A 416 34.80 18.28 -23.00
CA GLY A 416 34.58 19.63 -23.54
C GLY A 416 34.10 19.67 -25.01
N LEU A 417 34.37 18.63 -25.80
CA LEU A 417 33.92 18.54 -27.20
C LEU A 417 32.55 17.89 -27.38
N LEU A 418 31.94 17.37 -26.31
CA LEU A 418 30.58 16.81 -26.36
C LEU A 418 29.52 17.92 -26.41
N CYS A 419 28.56 17.76 -27.30
CA CYS A 419 27.30 18.52 -27.25
C CYS A 419 26.54 18.16 -25.96
N ARG A 420 25.77 19.10 -25.44
CA ARG A 420 24.85 18.84 -24.32
C ARG A 420 23.61 18.12 -24.86
N GLY A 421 23.16 17.08 -24.16
CA GLY A 421 21.97 16.31 -24.52
C GLY A 421 22.26 15.01 -25.29
N TRP A 422 21.18 14.28 -25.55
CA TRP A 422 21.15 13.03 -26.30
C TRP A 422 20.44 13.26 -27.64
N PHE A 423 20.92 12.63 -28.71
CA PHE A 423 20.39 12.77 -30.06
C PHE A 423 19.97 11.40 -30.59
N ASP A 424 18.82 11.34 -31.25
CA ASP A 424 18.29 10.09 -31.80
C ASP A 424 19.09 9.68 -33.04
N ALA A 425 19.53 8.43 -33.07
CA ALA A 425 20.37 7.87 -34.12
C ALA A 425 20.03 6.40 -34.41
N ILE A 426 20.38 5.93 -35.60
CA ILE A 426 20.26 4.53 -36.02
C ILE A 426 21.66 3.96 -36.23
N ILE A 427 21.90 2.75 -35.72
CA ILE A 427 23.16 2.03 -35.96
C ILE A 427 23.16 1.50 -37.40
N THR A 428 24.04 2.04 -38.24
CA THR A 428 24.17 1.60 -39.63
C THR A 428 25.10 0.40 -39.77
N LYS A 429 26.12 0.30 -38.90
CA LYS A 429 27.09 -0.80 -38.89
C LYS A 429 27.68 -1.04 -37.50
N LYS A 430 27.92 -2.30 -37.15
CA LYS A 430 28.68 -2.72 -35.98
C LYS A 430 30.04 -3.26 -36.44
N HIS A 431 31.12 -2.71 -35.93
CA HIS A 431 32.49 -3.16 -36.24
C HIS A 431 32.94 -4.25 -35.26
N ARG A 432 33.92 -5.08 -35.68
CA ARG A 432 34.45 -6.18 -34.84
C ARG A 432 35.17 -5.69 -33.58
N ASN A 433 35.62 -4.45 -33.57
CA ASN A 433 36.29 -3.79 -32.44
C ASN A 433 35.32 -3.24 -31.37
N GLY A 434 34.00 -3.41 -31.56
CA GLY A 434 32.99 -2.90 -30.62
C GLY A 434 32.61 -1.43 -30.82
N GLU A 435 33.06 -0.79 -31.91
CA GLU A 435 32.62 0.53 -32.33
C GLU A 435 31.44 0.45 -33.32
N PHE A 436 30.68 1.54 -33.42
CA PHE A 436 29.44 1.61 -34.19
C PHE A 436 29.46 2.79 -35.17
N ASP A 437 28.94 2.58 -36.36
CA ASP A 437 28.62 3.67 -37.29
C ASP A 437 27.17 4.09 -37.03
N LEU A 438 26.93 5.39 -36.84
CA LEU A 438 25.65 5.96 -36.49
C LEU A 438 25.18 6.94 -37.55
N GLU A 439 23.88 6.98 -37.80
CA GLU A 439 23.21 8.02 -38.57
C GLU A 439 22.20 8.76 -37.68
N TYR A 440 22.39 10.06 -37.49
CA TYR A 440 21.47 10.88 -36.68
C TYR A 440 20.19 11.18 -37.46
N ILE A 441 19.03 10.94 -36.83
CA ILE A 441 17.73 10.97 -37.52
C ILE A 441 17.33 12.39 -37.94
N LYS A 442 17.51 13.39 -37.07
CA LYS A 442 17.12 14.78 -37.35
C LYS A 442 17.99 15.43 -38.42
N ASP A 443 19.31 15.22 -38.32
CA ASP A 443 20.30 15.91 -39.16
C ASP A 443 20.72 15.10 -40.40
N LYS A 444 20.33 13.81 -40.47
CA LYS A 444 20.82 12.82 -41.46
C LYS A 444 22.35 12.77 -41.59
N SER A 445 23.06 13.13 -40.51
CA SER A 445 24.52 13.13 -40.48
C SER A 445 25.04 11.77 -40.02
N SER A 446 25.99 11.21 -40.76
CA SER A 446 26.62 9.93 -40.41
C SER A 446 27.94 10.15 -39.68
N VAL A 447 28.15 9.49 -38.55
CA VAL A 447 29.42 9.47 -37.81
C VAL A 447 29.89 8.04 -37.70
N LYS A 448 31.17 7.81 -38.01
CA LYS A 448 31.79 6.48 -38.01
C LYS A 448 32.62 6.26 -36.75
N ASN A 449 32.84 4.99 -36.40
CA ASN A 449 33.72 4.57 -35.29
C ASN A 449 33.35 5.20 -33.94
N VAL A 450 32.09 5.11 -33.57
CA VAL A 450 31.57 5.61 -32.28
C VAL A 450 31.67 4.51 -31.22
N PRO A 451 32.43 4.71 -30.12
CA PRO A 451 32.50 3.76 -29.01
C PRO A 451 31.23 3.79 -28.16
N LEU A 452 30.88 2.66 -27.52
CA LEU A 452 29.73 2.57 -26.61
C LEU A 452 29.92 3.42 -25.33
N LYS A 453 31.11 3.29 -24.72
CA LYS A 453 31.54 4.02 -23.52
C LYS A 453 32.97 4.51 -23.74
N VAL A 454 33.27 5.72 -23.28
CA VAL A 454 34.62 6.30 -23.32
C VAL A 454 35.05 6.60 -21.89
N ASP A 455 36.19 6.05 -21.48
CA ASP A 455 36.83 6.46 -20.24
C ASP A 455 37.67 7.71 -20.50
N PHE A 456 37.32 8.80 -19.82
CA PHE A 456 38.03 10.07 -19.94
C PHE A 456 39.16 10.24 -18.92
N GLY A 457 39.49 9.20 -18.14
CA GLY A 457 40.56 9.24 -17.14
C GLY A 457 40.24 10.11 -15.92
N ARG A 458 41.13 10.17 -14.92
CA ARG A 458 40.91 10.99 -13.70
C ARG A 458 41.08 12.48 -14.00
N SER A 459 40.19 13.32 -13.47
CA SER A 459 40.38 14.77 -13.35
C SER A 459 40.24 15.16 -11.87
N GLY A 460 41.26 15.83 -11.32
CA GLY A 460 41.22 16.44 -10.00
C GLY A 460 41.80 15.59 -8.86
N ASP A 461 42.43 16.27 -7.89
CA ASP A 461 43.10 15.69 -6.74
C ASP A 461 42.12 14.94 -5.81
N GLY A 462 42.32 13.62 -5.71
CA GLY A 462 42.24 12.86 -4.46
C GLY A 462 40.90 12.64 -3.76
N ILE A 463 39.80 13.32 -4.10
CA ILE A 463 38.58 13.26 -3.29
C ILE A 463 37.38 12.80 -4.13
N SER A 464 36.99 11.54 -3.92
CA SER A 464 35.85 10.79 -4.48
C SER A 464 35.97 10.30 -5.95
N PRO A 465 35.85 8.98 -6.21
CA PRO A 465 35.81 8.45 -7.58
C PRO A 465 34.45 8.75 -8.21
N VAL A 466 34.32 9.93 -8.83
CA VAL A 466 33.23 10.16 -9.78
C VAL A 466 33.52 9.32 -11.02
N SER A 467 32.56 8.49 -11.46
CA SER A 467 32.67 7.63 -12.64
C SER A 467 33.35 8.34 -13.81
N THR A 468 34.57 7.92 -14.17
CA THR A 468 35.36 8.48 -15.28
C THR A 468 34.87 8.01 -16.66
N VAL A 469 34.02 6.98 -16.65
CA VAL A 469 33.41 6.37 -17.82
C VAL A 469 32.15 7.13 -18.22
N CYS A 470 32.13 7.63 -19.45
CA CYS A 470 30.98 8.28 -20.04
C CYS A 470 30.35 7.38 -21.10
N THR A 471 29.04 7.09 -20.95
CA THR A 471 28.27 6.41 -21.98
C THR A 471 28.02 7.36 -23.15
N ILE A 472 28.41 6.95 -24.35
CA ILE A 472 28.25 7.72 -25.59
C ILE A 472 27.02 7.26 -26.37
N ILE A 473 26.76 5.95 -26.37
CA ILE A 473 25.57 5.35 -27.00
C ILE A 473 24.74 4.69 -25.90
N MET A 474 23.47 5.07 -25.84
CA MET A 474 22.47 4.50 -24.96
C MET A 474 21.41 3.83 -25.83
N PRO A 475 21.08 2.54 -25.59
CA PRO A 475 20.01 1.90 -26.32
C PRO A 475 18.69 2.60 -25.98
N ALA A 476 17.83 2.77 -26.99
CA ALA A 476 16.57 3.51 -26.85
C ALA A 476 15.48 2.87 -27.71
N THR A 477 14.23 3.16 -27.35
CA THR A 477 13.08 2.91 -28.20
C THR A 477 12.71 4.18 -28.96
N PRO A 478 12.30 4.05 -30.22
CA PRO A 478 11.68 5.13 -30.95
C PRO A 478 10.32 5.49 -30.34
N ASP A 479 9.78 6.67 -30.69
CA ASP A 479 8.49 7.11 -30.17
C ASP A 479 7.35 6.14 -30.57
N PRO A 480 6.37 5.90 -29.68
CA PRO A 480 5.27 4.99 -29.95
C PRO A 480 4.47 5.37 -31.21
N ILE A 481 3.90 4.36 -31.87
CA ILE A 481 3.08 4.57 -33.08
C ILE A 481 1.86 5.46 -32.82
N LEU A 482 1.32 5.42 -31.60
CA LEU A 482 0.20 6.27 -31.17
C LEU A 482 0.59 7.76 -31.12
N GLY A 483 1.85 8.08 -30.80
CA GLY A 483 2.35 9.46 -30.77
C GLY A 483 2.93 9.93 -32.12
N THR A 484 3.31 9.02 -33.01
CA THR A 484 3.96 9.34 -34.29
C THR A 484 3.29 8.67 -35.50
N PRO A 485 2.11 9.14 -35.92
CA PRO A 485 1.35 8.57 -37.04
C PRO A 485 2.06 8.60 -38.40
N LYS A 486 3.18 9.33 -38.52
CA LYS A 486 3.98 9.50 -39.75
C LYS A 486 5.21 8.58 -39.83
N ARG A 487 5.44 7.70 -38.86
CA ARG A 487 6.67 6.88 -38.78
C ARG A 487 6.76 5.79 -39.85
N ALA A 488 5.65 5.44 -40.49
CA ALA A 488 5.63 4.62 -41.69
C ALA A 488 5.05 5.42 -42.87
N SER A 489 5.34 4.99 -44.10
CA SER A 489 5.00 5.66 -45.37
C SER A 489 3.51 5.94 -45.60
N GLY A 490 2.62 5.49 -44.71
CA GLY A 490 1.18 5.76 -44.70
C GLY A 490 0.81 6.80 -43.64
N GLN A 491 -0.22 7.60 -43.91
CA GLN A 491 -0.87 8.43 -42.88
C GLN A 491 -1.69 7.53 -41.96
N TYR A 492 -1.10 6.99 -40.89
CA TYR A 492 -1.85 6.21 -39.90
C TYR A 492 -2.64 7.17 -39.02
N ARG A 493 -3.92 6.90 -38.77
CA ARG A 493 -4.73 7.69 -37.85
C ARG A 493 -5.34 6.77 -36.80
N ILE A 494 -5.28 7.20 -35.53
CA ILE A 494 -5.92 6.51 -34.41
C ILE A 494 -7.40 6.27 -34.76
N GLY A 495 -7.89 5.06 -34.52
CA GLY A 495 -9.25 4.62 -34.83
C GLY A 495 -9.55 4.32 -36.31
N SER A 496 -8.76 4.85 -37.25
CA SER A 496 -8.94 4.58 -38.68
C SER A 496 -7.97 3.52 -39.23
N SER A 497 -6.80 3.36 -38.62
CA SER A 497 -5.77 2.42 -39.04
C SER A 497 -5.54 1.35 -37.98
N GLY A 498 -5.54 0.08 -38.40
CA GLY A 498 -5.37 -1.06 -37.48
C GLY A 498 -3.94 -1.21 -36.93
N SER A 499 -2.94 -0.51 -37.48
CA SER A 499 -1.59 -0.49 -36.92
C SER A 499 -1.44 0.42 -35.69
N CYS A 500 -2.38 1.35 -35.45
CA CYS A 500 -2.35 2.26 -34.30
C CYS A 500 -2.85 1.55 -33.03
N VAL A 501 -2.00 0.73 -32.43
CA VAL A 501 -2.27 -0.05 -31.21
C VAL A 501 -1.16 0.22 -30.20
N SER A 502 -1.48 0.20 -28.90
CA SER A 502 -0.47 0.35 -27.85
C SER A 502 0.55 -0.78 -27.90
N GLU A 503 1.82 -0.45 -27.64
CA GLU A 503 2.93 -1.40 -27.64
C GLU A 503 2.67 -2.56 -26.67
N LYS A 504 2.08 -2.26 -25.51
CA LYS A 504 1.74 -3.25 -24.49
C LYS A 504 0.76 -4.31 -25.00
N VAL A 505 -0.35 -3.89 -25.62
CA VAL A 505 -1.38 -4.81 -26.16
C VAL A 505 -0.83 -5.59 -27.35
N ALA A 506 -0.14 -4.91 -28.26
CA ALA A 506 0.44 -5.53 -29.45
C ALA A 506 1.51 -6.58 -29.10
N GLY A 507 2.42 -6.24 -28.18
CA GLY A 507 3.45 -7.15 -27.68
C GLY A 507 2.85 -8.38 -26.98
N ALA A 508 1.91 -8.16 -26.06
CA ALA A 508 1.25 -9.26 -25.35
C ALA A 508 0.46 -10.19 -26.28
N ALA A 509 -0.26 -9.64 -27.27
CA ALA A 509 -0.99 -10.44 -28.24
C ALA A 509 -0.07 -11.30 -29.11
N MET A 510 1.08 -10.76 -29.53
CA MET A 510 2.06 -11.50 -30.33
C MET A 510 2.78 -12.58 -29.53
N ASP A 511 3.15 -12.26 -28.28
CA ASP A 511 3.75 -13.22 -27.36
C ASP A 511 2.78 -14.38 -27.07
N ALA A 512 1.49 -14.08 -26.86
CA ALA A 512 0.47 -15.08 -26.59
C ALA A 512 0.31 -16.07 -27.77
N ILE A 513 0.27 -15.60 -29.01
CA ILE A 513 0.18 -16.51 -30.18
C ILE A 513 1.47 -17.33 -30.35
N GLN A 514 2.63 -16.75 -30.07
CA GLN A 514 3.93 -17.36 -30.35
C GLN A 514 4.34 -18.39 -29.28
N TYR A 515 4.12 -18.07 -28.01
CA TYR A 515 4.62 -18.87 -26.88
C TYR A 515 3.52 -19.66 -26.18
N ASN A 516 2.25 -19.24 -26.24
CA ASN A 516 1.18 -19.93 -25.53
C ASN A 516 0.48 -20.99 -26.39
N GLY A 517 0.72 -22.26 -26.05
CA GLY A 517 0.11 -23.41 -26.74
C GLY A 517 -1.43 -23.44 -26.68
N LYS A 518 -2.07 -22.85 -25.66
CA LYS A 518 -3.54 -22.79 -25.56
C LYS A 518 -4.15 -21.79 -26.54
N VAL A 519 -3.53 -20.62 -26.70
CA VAL A 519 -3.97 -19.60 -27.66
C VAL A 519 -3.75 -20.10 -29.09
N ARG A 520 -2.61 -20.75 -29.33
CA ARG A 520 -2.31 -21.38 -30.62
C ARG A 520 -3.31 -22.47 -30.98
N SER A 521 -3.55 -23.42 -30.07
CA SER A 521 -4.53 -24.50 -30.30
C SER A 521 -5.95 -23.96 -30.45
N ALA A 522 -6.32 -22.91 -29.70
CA ALA A 522 -7.59 -22.21 -29.88
C ALA A 522 -7.71 -21.60 -31.29
N ASN A 523 -6.66 -20.95 -31.79
CA ASN A 523 -6.65 -20.36 -33.12
C ASN A 523 -6.68 -21.42 -34.25
N GLU A 524 -5.96 -22.54 -34.05
CA GLU A 524 -6.00 -23.69 -34.95
C GLU A 524 -7.39 -24.35 -34.98
N SER A 525 -8.05 -24.47 -33.83
CA SER A 525 -9.40 -25.06 -33.73
C SER A 525 -10.48 -24.29 -34.49
N THR A 526 -10.30 -22.97 -34.68
CA THR A 526 -11.23 -22.13 -35.45
C THR A 526 -10.89 -22.06 -36.94
N GLY A 527 -9.77 -22.66 -37.37
CA GLY A 527 -9.26 -22.60 -38.74
C GLY A 527 -8.73 -21.23 -39.15
N ALA A 528 -8.40 -20.36 -38.18
CA ALA A 528 -7.98 -18.99 -38.41
C ALA A 528 -6.45 -18.87 -38.59
N THR A 529 -5.99 -17.94 -39.42
CA THR A 529 -4.55 -17.66 -39.56
C THR A 529 -4.04 -16.79 -38.41
N ARG A 530 -2.72 -16.74 -38.20
CA ARG A 530 -2.10 -15.78 -37.26
C ARG A 530 -2.47 -14.34 -37.60
N GLU A 531 -2.54 -14.02 -38.89
CA GLU A 531 -2.94 -12.69 -39.36
C GLU A 531 -4.39 -12.36 -39.04
N ASP A 532 -5.29 -13.33 -39.10
CA ASP A 532 -6.69 -13.11 -38.74
C ASP A 532 -6.83 -12.70 -37.27
N PHE A 533 -6.03 -13.31 -36.40
CA PHE A 533 -6.01 -12.96 -34.99
C PHE A 533 -5.43 -11.56 -34.75
N THR A 534 -4.31 -11.22 -35.39
CA THR A 534 -3.72 -9.87 -35.24
C THR A 534 -4.67 -8.79 -35.77
N LYS A 535 -5.35 -9.04 -36.90
CA LYS A 535 -6.40 -8.17 -37.45
C LYS A 535 -7.58 -8.04 -36.49
N LEU A 536 -7.99 -9.13 -35.83
CA LEU A 536 -9.07 -9.09 -34.84
C LEU A 536 -8.69 -8.21 -33.65
N VAL A 537 -7.51 -8.40 -33.06
CA VAL A 537 -7.04 -7.63 -31.90
C VAL A 537 -6.93 -6.13 -32.25
N ALA A 538 -6.37 -5.81 -33.42
CA ALA A 538 -6.31 -4.44 -33.93
C ALA A 538 -7.70 -3.81 -34.10
N SER A 539 -8.65 -4.57 -34.64
CA SER A 539 -10.03 -4.10 -34.85
C SER A 539 -10.77 -3.90 -33.52
N LYS A 540 -10.57 -4.81 -32.57
CA LYS A 540 -11.09 -4.68 -31.21
C LYS A 540 -10.49 -3.47 -30.49
N TYR A 541 -9.19 -3.21 -30.64
CA TYR A 541 -8.55 -2.03 -30.09
C TYR A 541 -9.18 -0.74 -30.63
N GLY A 542 -9.35 -0.64 -31.96
CA GLY A 542 -10.00 0.52 -32.58
C GLY A 542 -11.46 0.71 -32.15
N ALA A 543 -12.21 -0.38 -31.98
CA ALA A 543 -13.59 -0.32 -31.47
C ALA A 543 -13.69 0.02 -29.97
N ALA A 544 -12.61 -0.22 -29.21
CA ALA A 544 -12.52 0.06 -27.78
C ALA A 544 -11.99 1.47 -27.48
N LEU A 545 -11.72 2.30 -28.48
CA LEU A 545 -11.31 3.69 -28.27
C LEU A 545 -12.42 4.51 -27.60
N CYS A 546 -12.00 5.43 -26.74
CA CYS A 546 -12.85 6.42 -26.10
C CYS A 546 -13.47 7.35 -27.14
N ALA A 547 -14.78 7.61 -27.00
CA ALA A 547 -15.52 8.38 -27.98
C ALA A 547 -15.21 9.89 -27.83
N PRO A 548 -15.00 10.63 -28.93
CA PRO A 548 -14.93 12.09 -28.85
C PRO A 548 -16.22 12.67 -28.25
N GLY A 549 -16.07 13.63 -27.34
CA GLY A 549 -17.14 14.24 -26.56
C GLY A 549 -17.39 13.60 -25.20
N GLU A 550 -16.75 12.48 -24.89
CA GLU A 550 -16.91 11.78 -23.61
C GLU A 550 -16.36 12.61 -22.43
N ALA A 551 -17.17 12.76 -21.38
CA ALA A 551 -16.88 13.57 -20.19
C ALA A 551 -15.95 12.82 -19.22
N VAL A 552 -14.74 12.53 -19.69
CA VAL A 552 -13.75 11.70 -18.97
C VAL A 552 -13.35 12.25 -17.61
N GLY A 553 -13.39 13.58 -17.41
CA GLY A 553 -13.08 14.15 -16.10
C GLY A 553 -14.15 13.86 -15.04
N SER A 554 -15.43 13.91 -15.42
CA SER A 554 -16.53 13.53 -14.52
C SER A 554 -16.48 12.05 -14.17
N ILE A 555 -16.19 11.19 -15.16
CA ILE A 555 -16.04 9.75 -14.96
C ILE A 555 -14.85 9.47 -14.03
N ALA A 556 -13.70 10.11 -14.25
CA ALA A 556 -12.52 9.96 -13.39
C ALA A 556 -12.81 10.40 -11.94
N ALA A 557 -13.50 11.52 -11.75
CA ALA A 557 -13.89 12.02 -10.43
C ALA A 557 -14.80 11.03 -9.68
N GLN A 558 -15.78 10.46 -10.37
CA GLN A 558 -16.70 9.46 -9.80
C GLN A 558 -15.97 8.15 -9.48
N SER A 559 -15.10 7.68 -10.38
CA SER A 559 -14.30 6.46 -10.19
C SER A 559 -13.28 6.56 -9.06
N VAL A 560 -12.93 7.77 -8.59
CA VAL A 560 -12.14 7.97 -7.36
C VAL A 560 -13.04 8.13 -6.16
N GLY A 561 -14.10 8.94 -6.27
CA GLY A 561 -14.99 9.29 -5.16
C GLY A 561 -15.86 8.13 -4.65
N GLU A 562 -16.47 7.36 -5.55
CA GLU A 562 -17.38 6.27 -5.18
C GLU A 562 -16.65 5.12 -4.47
N PRO A 563 -15.51 4.59 -4.96
CA PRO A 563 -14.73 3.58 -4.22
C PRO A 563 -14.15 4.12 -2.91
N SER A 564 -13.89 5.42 -2.80
CA SER A 564 -13.43 6.03 -1.54
C SER A 564 -14.44 5.84 -0.41
N THR A 565 -15.74 5.82 -0.72
CA THR A 565 -16.79 5.49 0.28
C THR A 565 -16.57 4.10 0.88
N GLN A 566 -16.14 3.12 0.08
CA GLN A 566 -15.86 1.76 0.54
C GLN A 566 -14.55 1.68 1.35
N MET A 567 -13.55 2.50 1.00
CA MET A 567 -12.28 2.57 1.74
C MET A 567 -12.44 3.08 3.17
N THR A 568 -13.48 3.88 3.45
CA THR A 568 -13.77 4.34 4.83
C THR A 568 -14.00 3.20 5.82
N LEU A 569 -14.62 2.12 5.36
CA LEU A 569 -15.01 0.97 6.18
C LEU A 569 -13.92 -0.10 6.25
N ASN A 570 -13.17 -0.31 5.15
CA ASN A 570 -12.24 -1.44 5.04
C ASN A 570 -10.85 -1.22 5.67
N THR A 571 -10.52 0.01 6.09
CA THR A 571 -9.15 0.33 6.55
C THR A 571 -8.77 -0.41 7.85
N PHE A 572 -9.74 -0.83 8.66
CA PHE A 572 -9.49 -1.50 9.95
C PHE A 572 -9.82 -2.99 9.99
N HIS A 573 -10.71 -3.49 9.11
CA HIS A 573 -11.08 -4.91 9.10
C HIS A 573 -9.98 -5.86 8.57
N LEU A 574 -8.95 -5.35 7.89
CA LEU A 574 -7.77 -6.11 7.45
C LEU A 574 -6.47 -5.75 8.19
N ALA A 575 -6.47 -4.73 9.03
CA ALA A 575 -5.25 -4.13 9.60
C ALA A 575 -4.81 -4.84 10.89
N GLY A 576 -4.58 -6.15 10.82
CA GLY A 576 -3.88 -6.91 11.87
C GLY A 576 -2.35 -6.84 11.76
N SER A 577 -1.79 -5.98 10.89
CA SER A 577 -0.35 -5.93 10.62
C SER A 577 0.17 -4.50 10.44
N GLY A 578 0.45 -3.83 11.56
CA GLY A 578 1.75 -3.17 11.81
C GLY A 578 2.33 -2.16 10.82
N ALA A 579 1.54 -1.26 10.22
CA ALA A 579 2.12 -0.08 9.56
C ALA A 579 1.30 1.19 9.85
N ASN A 580 1.90 2.11 10.64
CA ASN A 580 1.40 3.44 10.99
C ASN A 580 1.46 4.42 9.79
N VAL A 581 0.94 4.02 8.63
CA VAL A 581 0.84 4.90 7.47
C VAL A 581 -0.57 5.51 7.47
N THR A 582 -0.72 6.79 7.13
CA THR A 582 -2.05 7.33 6.86
C THR A 582 -2.66 6.55 5.69
N LEU A 583 -3.69 5.75 5.97
CA LEU A 583 -4.39 4.91 4.99
C LEU A 583 -5.78 5.49 4.71
N GLY A 584 -6.35 5.13 3.56
CA GLY A 584 -7.74 5.47 3.24
C GLY A 584 -7.96 6.92 2.82
N ILE A 585 -9.13 7.46 3.19
CA ILE A 585 -9.56 8.82 2.84
C ILE A 585 -8.62 9.92 3.38
N PRO A 586 -8.12 9.88 4.63
CA PRO A 586 -7.20 10.91 5.12
C PRO A 586 -6.01 11.14 4.20
N ARG A 587 -5.44 10.05 3.65
CA ARG A 587 -4.32 10.13 2.71
C ARG A 587 -4.74 10.71 1.36
N LEU A 588 -5.90 10.31 0.84
CA LEU A 588 -6.44 10.87 -0.40
C LEU A 588 -6.68 12.38 -0.27
N ARG A 589 -7.17 12.84 0.88
CA ARG A 589 -7.36 14.27 1.16
C ARG A 589 -6.05 15.04 1.17
N GLU A 590 -5.04 14.53 1.86
CA GLU A 590 -3.70 15.14 1.89
C GLU A 590 -3.10 15.31 0.49
N ILE A 591 -3.29 14.32 -0.39
CA ILE A 591 -2.74 14.32 -1.75
C ILE A 591 -3.55 15.21 -2.69
N ILE A 592 -4.88 15.04 -2.70
CA ILE A 592 -5.75 15.60 -3.75
C ILE A 592 -6.34 16.94 -3.36
N MET A 593 -6.78 17.09 -2.10
CA MET A 593 -7.57 18.25 -1.70
C MET A 593 -6.70 19.39 -1.16
N THR A 594 -5.78 19.08 -0.25
CA THR A 594 -4.96 20.11 0.39
C THR A 594 -3.58 20.24 -0.25
N ALA A 595 -3.13 19.23 -1.00
CA ALA A 595 -1.77 19.14 -1.54
C ALA A 595 -0.74 19.52 -0.46
N SER A 596 -0.90 18.96 0.74
CA SER A 596 -0.23 19.45 1.95
C SER A 596 1.29 19.34 1.84
N LYS A 597 1.97 20.44 2.19
CA LYS A 597 3.44 20.47 2.31
C LYS A 597 3.93 19.68 3.53
N THR A 598 3.10 19.57 4.56
CA THR A 598 3.38 18.94 5.86
C THR A 598 2.55 17.66 6.00
N LEU A 599 3.02 16.60 5.36
CA LEU A 599 2.40 15.28 5.48
C LEU A 599 2.51 14.75 6.93
N LYS A 600 1.45 14.12 7.45
CA LYS A 600 1.45 13.53 8.81
C LYS A 600 2.45 12.39 8.96
N THR A 601 2.58 11.53 7.94
CA THR A 601 3.50 10.39 7.93
C THR A 601 4.32 10.36 6.63
N PRO A 602 5.35 11.20 6.47
CA PRO A 602 6.19 11.19 5.28
C PRO A 602 7.11 9.97 5.29
N THR A 603 7.08 9.18 4.21
CA THR A 603 7.88 7.97 4.07
C THR A 603 8.74 8.03 2.82
N MET A 604 10.01 7.59 2.92
CA MET A 604 10.94 7.50 1.79
C MET A 604 11.44 6.06 1.64
N SER A 605 11.34 5.51 0.44
CA SER A 605 11.91 4.19 0.10
C SER A 605 13.26 4.38 -0.60
N VAL A 606 14.32 3.77 -0.05
CA VAL A 606 15.68 3.89 -0.59
C VAL A 606 16.09 2.56 -1.22
N PRO A 607 16.11 2.43 -2.57
CA PRO A 607 16.57 1.21 -3.22
C PRO A 607 18.08 1.04 -3.04
N LEU A 608 18.49 -0.13 -2.56
CA LEU A 608 19.91 -0.47 -2.39
C LEU A 608 20.48 -1.04 -3.69
N HIS A 609 21.77 -0.81 -3.93
CA HIS A 609 22.46 -1.41 -5.08
C HIS A 609 22.61 -2.93 -4.85
N SER A 610 22.59 -3.73 -5.92
CA SER A 610 22.73 -5.19 -5.89
C SER A 610 24.01 -5.72 -5.22
N ASN A 611 24.98 -4.84 -4.97
CA ASN A 611 26.30 -5.20 -4.45
C ASN A 611 26.40 -4.92 -2.93
N VAL A 612 25.35 -4.38 -2.32
CA VAL A 612 25.31 -4.04 -0.90
C VAL A 612 24.88 -5.28 -0.13
N SER A 613 25.67 -5.66 0.87
CA SER A 613 25.33 -6.77 1.78
C SER A 613 24.31 -6.34 2.85
N ASP A 614 23.53 -7.29 3.39
CA ASP A 614 22.58 -7.01 4.47
C ASP A 614 23.25 -6.36 5.70
N LYS A 615 24.53 -6.69 5.95
CA LYS A 615 25.31 -6.09 7.04
C LYS A 615 25.59 -4.60 6.79
N GLU A 616 25.86 -4.22 5.55
CA GLU A 616 26.04 -2.81 5.16
C GLU A 616 24.71 -2.06 5.15
N ALA A 617 23.63 -2.72 4.73
CA ALA A 617 22.28 -2.17 4.82
C ALA A 617 21.88 -1.85 6.27
N LEU A 618 22.18 -2.75 7.22
CA LEU A 618 21.95 -2.52 8.65
C LEU A 618 22.77 -1.34 9.20
N LYS A 619 24.04 -1.22 8.81
CA LYS A 619 24.88 -0.06 9.19
C LYS A 619 24.31 1.25 8.65
N LEU A 620 23.86 1.25 7.41
CA LEU A 620 23.23 2.41 6.77
C LEU A 620 21.89 2.77 7.41
N THR A 621 21.11 1.78 7.84
CA THR A 621 19.86 1.99 8.59
C THR A 621 20.12 2.71 9.91
N ARG A 622 21.16 2.30 10.65
CA ARG A 622 21.58 2.97 11.90
C ARG A 622 21.98 4.41 11.65
N PHE A 623 22.67 4.69 10.55
CA PHE A 623 23.08 6.04 10.18
C PHE A 623 21.88 6.97 9.88
N PHE A 624 20.82 6.46 9.27
CA PHE A 624 19.60 7.25 9.00
C PHE A 624 18.69 7.42 10.20
N THR A 625 18.88 6.65 11.27
CA THR A 625 18.03 6.72 12.46
C THR A 625 18.42 7.95 13.29
N ARG A 626 17.47 8.86 13.50
CA ARG A 626 17.67 9.99 14.41
C ARG A 626 17.78 9.45 15.84
N LEU A 627 18.94 9.65 16.45
CA LEU A 627 19.16 9.34 17.85
C LEU A 627 18.98 10.60 18.70
N THR A 628 18.28 10.47 19.81
CA THR A 628 18.11 11.53 20.81
C THR A 628 18.90 11.21 22.07
N LEU A 629 19.33 12.24 22.81
CA LEU A 629 20.15 12.04 24.01
C LEU A 629 19.42 11.20 25.08
N ILE A 630 18.09 11.29 25.15
CA ILE A 630 17.28 10.54 26.10
C ILE A 630 17.32 9.02 25.87
N GLU A 631 17.51 8.56 24.63
CA GLU A 631 17.62 7.14 24.29
C GLU A 631 18.97 6.53 24.72
N VAL A 632 19.97 7.39 24.97
CA VAL A 632 21.32 6.97 25.41
C VAL A 632 21.45 7.00 26.93
N ILE A 633 20.65 7.83 27.59
CA ILE A 633 20.59 7.97 29.05
C ILE A 633 19.88 6.74 29.64
N ALA A 634 20.43 6.22 30.74
CA ALA A 634 19.85 5.07 31.43
C ALA A 634 18.45 5.38 31.97
N SER A 635 17.50 4.46 31.78
CA SER A 635 16.11 4.61 32.23
C SER A 635 15.95 4.76 33.75
N GLN A 636 16.90 4.24 34.54
CA GLN A 636 16.89 4.33 36.01
C GLN A 636 17.94 5.33 36.51
N ASN A 637 17.48 6.41 37.16
CA ASN A 637 18.33 7.50 37.68
C ASN A 637 19.31 8.04 36.63
N GLY A 638 18.81 8.22 35.40
CA GLY A 638 19.61 8.63 34.23
C GLY A 638 20.16 10.05 34.33
N VAL A 639 19.46 10.94 35.02
CA VAL A 639 19.91 12.33 35.27
C VAL A 639 19.87 12.58 36.76
N THR A 640 20.99 13.00 37.34
CA THR A 640 21.07 13.42 38.74
C THR A 640 21.57 14.86 38.77
N VAL A 641 20.80 15.74 39.39
CA VAL A 641 21.19 17.15 39.60
C VAL A 641 21.54 17.32 41.07
N ARG A 642 22.73 17.82 41.36
CA ARG A 642 23.15 18.24 42.71
C ARG A 642 23.27 19.75 42.73
N GLU A 643 22.58 20.37 43.66
CA GLU A 643 22.65 21.80 43.91
C GLU A 643 23.54 22.05 45.13
N GLU A 644 24.50 22.96 44.99
CA GLU A 644 25.38 23.40 46.07
C GLU A 644 25.46 24.92 46.07
N LEU A 645 25.39 25.53 47.25
CA LEU A 645 25.72 26.95 47.43
C LEU A 645 27.21 27.07 47.69
N ARG A 646 27.95 27.67 46.74
CA ARG A 646 29.38 27.96 46.87
C ARG A 646 29.60 29.46 47.01
N LYS A 647 30.60 29.87 47.78
CA LYS A 647 31.05 31.26 47.78
C LYS A 647 32.12 31.43 46.70
N ASP A 648 31.98 32.48 45.91
CA ASP A 648 33.01 32.92 44.95
C ASP A 648 34.25 33.48 45.68
N GLU A 649 35.36 33.64 44.98
CA GLU A 649 36.60 34.27 45.49
C GLU A 649 36.35 35.70 46.03
N THR A 650 35.26 36.34 45.57
CA THR A 650 34.78 37.66 45.99
C THR A 650 33.82 37.65 47.18
N GLY A 651 33.45 36.47 47.71
CA GLY A 651 32.55 36.30 48.87
C GLY A 651 31.05 36.24 48.56
N ASN A 652 30.67 36.34 47.29
CA ASN A 652 29.27 36.24 46.83
C ASN A 652 28.78 34.78 46.80
N TRP A 653 27.52 34.55 47.16
CA TRP A 653 26.90 33.22 47.09
C TRP A 653 26.48 32.88 45.65
N LEU A 654 27.10 31.85 45.09
CA LEU A 654 26.76 31.23 43.81
C LEU A 654 25.98 29.94 44.04
N ARG A 655 24.90 29.73 43.30
CA ARG A 655 24.24 28.42 43.21
C ARG A 655 24.88 27.62 42.10
N ALA A 656 25.64 26.59 42.48
CA ALA A 656 26.31 25.68 41.56
C ALA A 656 25.44 24.43 41.36
N TYR A 657 25.08 24.14 40.10
CA TYR A 657 24.36 22.93 39.73
C TYR A 657 25.32 21.95 39.05
N SER A 658 25.50 20.77 39.64
CA SER A 658 26.22 19.65 39.03
C SER A 658 25.22 18.67 38.41
N VAL A 659 25.13 18.66 37.08
CA VAL A 659 24.24 17.77 36.32
C VAL A 659 25.03 16.55 35.84
N ILE A 660 24.65 15.36 36.31
CA ILE A 660 25.31 14.09 36.01
C ILE A 660 24.40 13.25 35.12
N PHE A 661 24.86 12.95 33.91
CA PHE A 661 24.22 12.01 32.99
C PHE A 661 24.79 10.60 33.17
N LYS A 662 23.93 9.65 33.56
CA LYS A 662 24.26 8.23 33.60
C LYS A 662 23.83 7.58 32.29
N LEU A 663 24.80 7.24 31.45
CA LEU A 663 24.56 6.59 30.16
C LEU A 663 24.43 5.07 30.31
N HIS A 664 23.84 4.43 29.30
CA HIS A 664 23.91 2.97 29.16
C HIS A 664 25.36 2.47 29.01
N PRO A 665 25.64 1.18 29.29
CA PRO A 665 26.98 0.62 29.09
C PRO A 665 27.50 0.87 27.67
N ALA A 666 28.75 1.30 27.56
CA ALA A 666 29.36 1.71 26.30
C ALA A 666 29.33 0.62 25.22
N GLU A 667 29.43 -0.65 25.62
CA GLU A 667 29.34 -1.81 24.73
C GLU A 667 27.98 -1.89 24.03
N ARG A 668 26.88 -1.69 24.76
CA ARG A 668 25.52 -1.72 24.20
C ARG A 668 25.28 -0.56 23.26
N ILE A 669 25.77 0.64 23.60
CA ILE A 669 25.64 1.83 22.75
C ILE A 669 26.40 1.62 21.43
N LYS A 670 27.61 1.05 21.50
CA LYS A 670 28.43 0.75 20.33
C LYS A 670 27.82 -0.35 19.47
N GLU A 671 27.24 -1.38 20.08
CA GLU A 671 26.57 -2.46 19.36
C GLU A 671 25.28 -1.99 18.67
N ALA A 672 24.45 -1.22 19.37
CA ALA A 672 23.15 -0.75 18.86
C ALA A 672 23.31 0.38 17.83
N PHE A 673 24.13 1.39 18.13
CA PHE A 673 24.20 2.64 17.36
C PHE A 673 25.55 2.89 16.68
N GLY A 674 26.60 2.12 17.01
CA GLY A 674 27.93 2.31 16.43
C GLY A 674 28.68 3.55 16.95
N LEU A 675 28.20 4.18 18.02
CA LEU A 675 28.75 5.43 18.56
C LEU A 675 29.80 5.19 19.64
N SER A 676 30.78 6.11 19.72
CA SER A 676 31.74 6.17 20.82
C SER A 676 31.31 7.18 21.89
N LEU A 677 31.82 7.03 23.12
CA LEU A 677 31.53 7.98 24.20
C LEU A 677 32.05 9.38 23.89
N ASP A 678 33.16 9.49 23.15
CA ASP A 678 33.74 10.78 22.74
C ASP A 678 32.82 11.54 21.78
N ASP A 679 32.13 10.82 20.89
CA ASP A 679 31.18 11.43 19.96
C ASP A 679 29.96 11.99 20.71
N ILE A 680 29.48 11.26 21.72
CA ILE A 680 28.40 11.72 22.59
C ILE A 680 28.85 12.96 23.38
N ALA A 681 30.04 12.93 23.97
CA ALA A 681 30.58 14.05 24.75
C ALA A 681 30.71 15.33 23.89
N LYS A 682 31.15 15.21 22.63
CA LYS A 682 31.22 16.34 21.68
C LYS A 682 29.85 16.94 21.38
N VAL A 683 28.82 16.12 21.19
CA VAL A 683 27.45 16.60 20.93
C VAL A 683 26.87 17.27 22.18
N VAL A 684 27.13 16.70 23.36
CA VAL A 684 26.66 17.27 24.63
C VAL A 684 27.33 18.63 24.89
N SER A 685 28.64 18.76 24.69
CA SER A 685 29.35 20.01 24.91
C SER A 685 29.01 21.11 23.88
N SER A 686 28.87 20.75 22.60
CA SER A 686 28.63 21.73 21.53
C SER A 686 27.16 22.12 21.36
N THR A 687 26.24 21.17 21.54
CA THR A 687 24.82 21.38 21.20
C THR A 687 23.95 21.44 22.45
N PHE A 688 24.09 20.47 23.36
CA PHE A 688 23.25 20.42 24.56
C PHE A 688 23.58 21.56 25.53
N ALA A 689 24.85 21.82 25.82
CA ALA A 689 25.24 22.87 26.77
C ALA A 689 24.77 24.27 26.33
N ASN A 690 24.86 24.58 25.04
CA ASN A 690 24.37 25.84 24.48
C ASN A 690 22.85 25.96 24.60
N LYS A 691 22.10 24.95 24.15
CA LYS A 691 20.64 24.93 24.30
C LYS A 691 20.19 24.98 25.76
N PHE A 692 20.90 24.30 26.65
CA PHE A 692 20.62 24.28 28.07
C PHE A 692 20.85 25.67 28.69
N LYS A 693 21.95 26.35 28.35
CA LYS A 693 22.21 27.74 28.75
C LYS A 693 21.10 28.68 28.28
N ASP A 694 20.66 28.56 27.03
CA ASP A 694 19.60 29.40 26.48
C ASP A 694 18.28 29.20 27.24
N VAL A 695 17.86 27.95 27.46
CA VAL A 695 16.62 27.62 28.20
C VAL A 695 16.71 28.10 29.66
N VAL A 696 17.81 27.85 30.36
CA VAL A 696 17.98 28.29 31.76
C VAL A 696 18.02 29.81 31.84
N SER A 697 18.67 30.50 30.90
CA SER A 697 18.67 31.96 30.87
C SER A 697 17.28 32.54 30.62
N LYS A 698 16.46 31.88 29.80
CA LYS A 698 15.06 32.27 29.55
C LYS A 698 14.20 32.06 30.80
N GLU A 699 14.33 30.93 31.48
CA GLU A 699 13.62 30.64 32.73
C GLU A 699 14.06 31.58 33.88
N LEU A 700 15.36 31.89 33.99
CA LEU A 700 15.85 32.86 34.98
C LEU A 700 15.35 34.27 34.70
N ARG A 701 15.27 34.69 33.42
CA ARG A 701 14.67 35.98 33.04
C ARG A 701 13.19 36.03 33.35
N ARG A 702 12.46 34.94 33.10
CA ARG A 702 11.03 34.82 33.44
C ARG A 702 10.82 34.90 34.95
N ALA A 703 11.57 34.11 35.72
CA ALA A 703 11.49 34.12 37.18
C ALA A 703 11.88 35.49 37.79
N ALA A 704 12.86 36.19 37.21
CA ALA A 704 13.24 37.55 37.63
C ALA A 704 12.18 38.60 37.28
N ALA A 705 11.43 38.42 36.18
CA ALA A 705 10.30 39.27 35.82
C ALA A 705 9.13 39.10 36.81
N ASP A 706 8.83 37.85 37.19
CA ASP A 706 7.79 37.53 38.18
C ASP A 706 8.15 38.02 39.60
N SER A 707 9.44 38.11 39.94
CA SER A 707 9.91 38.55 41.26
C SER A 707 10.23 40.05 41.38
N GLY A 708 10.09 40.84 40.31
CA GLY A 708 10.28 42.29 40.31
C GLY A 708 11.71 42.81 40.56
N GLU A 709 12.71 41.94 40.66
CA GLU A 709 14.13 42.30 40.87
C GLU A 709 14.94 42.06 39.59
N GLY A 710 15.21 43.13 38.85
CA GLY A 710 16.01 43.12 37.63
C GLY A 710 17.52 42.95 37.89
N GLY A 711 17.94 41.74 38.24
CA GLY A 711 19.36 41.36 38.34
C GLY A 711 19.82 40.53 37.14
N ALA A 712 20.84 40.98 36.40
CA ALA A 712 21.46 40.18 35.34
C ALA A 712 22.28 39.04 35.95
N VAL A 713 21.80 37.80 35.80
CA VAL A 713 22.49 36.58 36.24
C VAL A 713 23.41 36.09 35.12
N ASP A 714 24.72 36.07 35.36
CA ASP A 714 25.71 35.54 34.40
C ASP A 714 25.93 34.03 34.61
N LEU A 715 25.86 33.26 33.52
CA LEU A 715 25.94 31.79 33.54
C LEU A 715 27.29 31.31 32.96
N GLY A 716 28.18 30.84 33.83
CA GLY A 716 29.45 30.16 33.49
C GLY A 716 29.31 28.63 33.48
N PHE A 717 29.92 27.97 32.49
CA PHE A 717 29.93 26.50 32.36
C PHE A 717 31.38 25.99 32.35
N GLU A 718 31.77 25.19 33.33
CA GLU A 718 33.06 24.51 33.35
C GLU A 718 32.90 23.06 32.91
N GLY A 719 33.44 22.71 31.73
CA GLY A 719 33.52 21.33 31.25
C GLY A 719 34.97 20.96 30.93
N SER A 720 35.52 19.94 31.58
CA SER A 720 36.83 19.38 31.20
C SER A 720 36.72 18.61 29.89
N GLY A 721 37.22 19.22 28.81
CA GLY A 721 37.42 18.58 27.50
C GLY A 721 38.41 19.36 26.63
N VAL A 722 39.65 18.87 26.57
CA VAL A 722 40.77 19.16 25.63
C VAL A 722 40.87 20.58 25.05
N MET A 723 41.87 21.32 25.53
CA MET A 723 42.33 22.60 24.99
C MET A 723 42.73 22.50 23.50
N LEU A 724 42.11 23.34 22.66
CA LEU A 724 42.65 23.74 21.37
C LEU A 724 42.85 25.27 21.39
N SER A 725 44.08 25.68 21.11
CA SER A 725 44.61 27.03 21.25
C SER A 725 43.93 28.07 20.34
N PRO A 726 43.84 29.35 20.75
CA PRO A 726 43.13 30.36 19.97
C PRO A 726 43.99 30.87 18.81
N LYS A 727 43.54 30.62 17.57
CA LYS A 727 44.03 31.34 16.39
C LYS A 727 43.38 32.73 16.33
N ARG A 728 44.20 33.73 16.59
CA ARG A 728 44.00 35.16 16.32
C ARG A 728 43.58 35.38 14.85
N ARG A 729 42.37 35.91 14.60
CA ARG A 729 42.01 36.54 13.31
C ARG A 729 41.44 37.93 13.53
N GLN A 730 42.04 38.84 12.77
CA GLN A 730 41.82 40.27 12.72
C GLN A 730 40.38 40.62 12.30
N SER A 731 39.94 41.75 12.83
CA SER A 731 38.83 42.56 12.36
C SER A 731 38.89 42.78 10.85
N ASN A 732 37.80 42.48 10.15
CA ASN A 732 37.49 43.18 8.91
C ASN A 732 35.98 43.40 8.81
N LYS A 733 35.59 44.67 8.99
CA LYS A 733 34.28 45.19 8.64
C LYS A 733 34.08 45.04 7.13
N LYS A 734 33.00 44.38 6.71
CA LYS A 734 32.37 44.66 5.42
C LYS A 734 30.86 44.66 5.60
N LYS A 735 30.27 45.82 5.33
CA LYS A 735 28.84 46.05 5.17
C LYS A 735 28.30 45.17 4.04
N GLN A 736 27.20 44.48 4.27
CA GLN A 736 26.27 44.14 3.21
C GLN A 736 24.84 44.21 3.78
N SER A 737 24.04 45.02 3.10
CA SER A 737 22.65 45.37 3.34
C SER A 737 21.74 44.15 3.31
N VAL A 738 20.86 44.03 4.31
CA VAL A 738 19.68 43.18 4.27
C VAL A 738 18.49 44.10 4.29
N GLU A 739 17.73 44.06 3.20
CA GLU A 739 16.41 44.66 3.06
C GLU A 739 15.39 43.87 3.90
N ILE A 740 14.38 44.61 4.31
CA ILE A 740 13.28 44.29 5.22
C ILE A 740 12.31 43.32 4.54
N GLU A 741 11.93 42.24 5.22
CA GLU A 741 10.60 41.63 5.08
C GLU A 741 10.06 41.38 6.49
N ASP A 742 8.89 41.99 6.73
CA ASP A 742 8.09 41.94 7.94
C ASP A 742 7.50 40.54 8.16
N ASP A 743 7.63 40.01 9.39
CA ASP A 743 6.74 38.99 9.94
C ASP A 743 6.27 39.53 11.31
N SER A 744 5.16 40.26 11.26
CA SER A 744 4.31 40.53 12.42
C SER A 744 3.20 39.49 12.42
N ASP A 745 3.18 38.62 13.42
CA ASP A 745 1.94 38.00 13.87
C ASP A 745 1.90 38.14 15.41
N ASP A 746 0.85 38.84 15.83
CA ASP A 746 0.50 39.23 17.18
C ASP A 746 0.16 38.01 18.06
N GLU A 747 0.77 37.95 19.25
CA GLU A 747 0.30 37.11 20.35
C GLU A 747 -0.69 37.95 21.18
N ASP A 748 -2.00 37.79 20.91
CA ASP A 748 -3.06 38.29 21.81
C ASP A 748 -3.15 37.34 23.02
N GLU A 749 -2.60 37.79 24.15
CA GLU A 749 -2.87 37.24 25.48
C GLU A 749 -4.22 37.78 25.99
N GLU A 750 -5.23 36.92 26.13
CA GLU A 750 -6.37 37.20 27.01
C GLU A 750 -6.23 36.43 28.34
N GLU A 751 -5.98 37.21 29.39
CA GLU A 751 -6.15 36.88 30.80
C GLU A 751 -7.57 36.35 31.10
N ALA A 752 -7.66 35.20 31.78
CA ALA A 752 -8.85 34.80 32.51
C ALA A 752 -8.46 34.23 33.88
N GLY A 753 -9.03 34.85 34.92
CA GLY A 753 -8.67 34.74 36.32
C GLY A 753 -8.71 33.34 36.96
N GLU A 754 -7.93 33.24 38.03
CA GLU A 754 -7.89 32.17 39.01
C GLU A 754 -9.26 31.95 39.69
N GLU A 755 -9.72 30.69 39.74
CA GLU A 755 -10.45 30.15 40.90
C GLU A 755 -10.06 28.66 41.08
N ASP A 756 -9.56 28.37 42.28
CA ASP A 756 -9.05 27.08 42.73
C ASP A 756 -10.09 25.95 42.75
N GLY A 757 -9.66 24.74 42.39
CA GLY A 757 -10.24 23.50 42.95
C GLY A 757 -10.46 22.34 41.96
N VAL A 758 -9.53 21.37 41.98
CA VAL A 758 -9.67 19.97 41.49
C VAL A 758 -9.51 19.76 39.97
N MET A 759 -8.26 19.81 39.48
CA MET A 759 -7.89 19.37 38.13
C MET A 759 -6.69 18.41 38.18
N GLY A 760 -6.96 17.12 37.97
CA GLY A 760 -5.93 16.07 37.92
C GLY A 760 -6.43 14.81 37.22
N ALA A 761 -7.20 14.93 36.13
CA ALA A 761 -7.61 13.77 35.32
C ALA A 761 -8.13 14.07 33.90
N ARG A 762 -8.05 15.30 33.37
CA ARG A 762 -8.69 15.66 32.08
C ARG A 762 -7.78 16.11 30.93
N LEU A 763 -6.50 16.39 31.19
CA LEU A 763 -5.58 16.92 30.17
C LEU A 763 -5.04 15.90 29.16
N GLY A 764 -5.24 14.59 29.40
CA GLY A 764 -4.82 13.53 28.47
C GLY A 764 -5.80 13.22 27.34
N HIS A 765 -7.09 13.56 27.51
CA HIS A 765 -8.13 13.19 26.53
C HIS A 765 -8.46 14.28 25.51
N GLN A 766 -8.09 15.54 25.77
CA GLN A 766 -8.41 16.65 24.86
C GLN A 766 -7.50 16.69 23.63
N LYS A 767 -6.19 16.42 23.77
CA LYS A 767 -5.27 16.40 22.61
C LYS A 767 -5.52 15.27 21.60
N GLU A 768 -6.17 14.18 21.99
CA GLU A 768 -6.58 13.12 21.05
C GLU A 768 -7.97 13.36 20.44
N MET A 769 -8.89 14.04 21.14
CA MET A 769 -10.19 14.41 20.58
C MET A 769 -10.12 15.61 19.62
N ASP A 770 -9.19 16.54 19.82
CA ASP A 770 -9.01 17.70 18.94
C ASP A 770 -8.48 17.33 17.53
N SER A 771 -7.95 16.12 17.35
CA SER A 771 -7.53 15.58 16.05
C SER A 771 -8.70 15.24 15.11
N TYR A 772 -9.91 15.07 15.66
CA TYR A 772 -11.05 14.53 14.90
C TYR A 772 -12.16 15.54 14.59
N GLY A 773 -12.14 16.73 15.21
CA GLY A 773 -13.28 17.66 15.19
C GLY A 773 -13.05 19.03 14.56
N ASN A 774 -11.82 19.56 14.52
CA ASN A 774 -11.58 20.90 13.98
C ASN A 774 -11.12 20.87 12.53
N MET A 775 -11.67 21.78 11.72
CA MET A 775 -11.11 22.13 10.41
C MET A 775 -9.66 22.55 10.64
N ASP A 776 -8.73 21.92 9.92
CA ASP A 776 -7.33 22.33 9.91
C ASP A 776 -7.26 23.80 9.44
N ASP A 777 -6.28 24.59 9.87
CA ASP A 777 -6.26 26.01 9.48
C ASP A 777 -6.09 26.20 7.97
N ASP A 778 -5.53 25.20 7.28
CA ASP A 778 -5.54 25.10 5.81
C ASP A 778 -6.95 24.92 5.23
N ASP A 779 -7.83 24.15 5.90
CA ASP A 779 -9.22 23.96 5.48
C ASP A 779 -10.04 25.25 5.65
N LYS A 780 -9.79 26.01 6.72
CA LYS A 780 -10.43 27.30 6.95
C LYS A 780 -10.03 28.32 5.87
N LYS A 781 -8.75 28.33 5.48
CA LYS A 781 -8.25 29.19 4.40
C LYS A 781 -8.83 28.83 3.03
N VAL A 782 -8.98 27.54 2.72
CA VAL A 782 -9.62 27.08 1.47
C VAL A 782 -11.13 27.39 1.48
N ALA A 783 -11.82 27.20 2.60
CA ALA A 783 -13.24 27.54 2.73
C ALA A 783 -13.48 29.06 2.62
N ALA A 784 -12.59 29.88 3.17
CA ALA A 784 -12.64 31.34 3.09
C ALA A 784 -12.30 31.89 1.70
N GLY A 785 -11.52 31.17 0.88
CA GLY A 785 -11.21 31.56 -0.50
C GLY A 785 -12.23 31.09 -1.54
N ALA A 786 -13.16 30.21 -1.18
CA ALA A 786 -14.20 29.68 -2.05
C ALA A 786 -15.59 30.33 -1.83
N ALA A 787 -15.73 31.15 -0.79
CA ALA A 787 -16.85 32.07 -0.56
C ALA A 787 -16.48 33.46 -1.09
#